data_AF-A0A832HT55-F1
#
_entry.id   AF-A0A832HT55-F1
#
_cell.length_a   1.000
_cell.length_b   1.000
_cell.length_c   1.000
_cell.angle_alpha   90.00
_cell.angle_beta   90.00
_cell.angle_gamma   90.00
#
_symmetry.space_group_name_H-M   'P 1'
#
loop_
_entity.id
_entity.type
_entity.pdbx_description
1 polymer ?
#
loop_
_entity_poly.entity_id
_entity_poly.type
_entity_poly.pdbx_seq_one_letter_code
_entity_poly.pdbx_strand_id
1 'polypeptide(L)'
;MDAQKSGIRQQLEALAAQGKIGARQIEKLLALTTSGFCYHNHWGVGRITTMDVVLARFSIDFPNKPGHHMDLSFAAESLKPLGRDHIYVRKIVNMDELRQMAALNHLELIKLVLKSLGGKATLEQIQKILVPDVIGDDWRKWWEAARMEIKKDGHFVIPAKKTDPIVYNEVEISLQDRLMADFRAAKGLKARLAIAAELVKNLPELTDPKSAAGEAINTLNSEIATHQRTQPATALEAIFVRDDLRSASGLPPVEGEVTAGDIWTQPDLKVAELFEQVPATKHRRMLQSFCQFNPDNWHVAILNSLNTASAKLVSELARVLIQNDHLNELKETLARLISQHQASSELLLWLARERSDTFADILGPEVFRAMLSAIERDQFNERKANKLRDFILSDQSLLVELIGTADIDVIKDLTRALQLSPSFDDMDKRSLLARIVKSYPVIQTLITGEQTARQETHLIVSWTSLERRRQEYNELVQKKIPANSREIAIARSYGDLRENHEYKAAKEMQKLLMNRKAELEEQLLRARGTDFSNVKGDVVSVGTRVRVSETATSQSETFTILGAWDSDPEQNIISYLTPIAQALIGHGVGDEVEFEFHGGVKRYKIEHIAPVFQPAAPLVVPETAPSAPVASASESTGQTTAIAGPATSTPEAPAAPMEASAPAPTEPAADLPPPQLNPPSGSAA
;
A
#
# COMPACT_ATOMS: atom_id res chain seq x y z
N MET A 1 36.30 -12.80 54.15
CA MET A 1 37.19 -12.46 53.00
C MET A 1 38.21 -11.38 53.38
N ASP A 2 38.02 -10.72 54.51
CA ASP A 2 38.46 -9.35 54.76
C ASP A 2 39.94 -9.27 55.12
N ALA A 3 40.50 -10.31 55.76
CA ALA A 3 41.93 -10.46 55.96
C ALA A 3 42.72 -10.50 54.62
N GLN A 4 42.21 -11.23 53.62
CA GLN A 4 42.82 -11.30 52.29
C GLN A 4 42.69 -9.98 51.54
N LYS A 5 41.52 -9.33 51.61
CA LYS A 5 41.27 -7.99 51.04
C LYS A 5 42.18 -6.93 51.68
N SER A 6 42.40 -7.00 52.99
CA SER A 6 43.31 -6.14 53.74
C SER A 6 44.76 -6.31 53.28
N GLY A 7 45.26 -7.54 53.18
CA GLY A 7 46.61 -7.82 52.68
C GLY A 7 46.84 -7.35 51.25
N ILE A 8 45.87 -7.51 50.35
CA ILE A 8 45.93 -6.99 48.97
C ILE A 8 45.95 -5.46 48.95
N ARG A 9 45.15 -4.79 49.81
CA ARG A 9 45.19 -3.32 49.92
C ARG A 9 46.56 -2.83 50.39
N GLN A 10 47.14 -3.44 51.42
CA GLN A 10 48.48 -3.09 51.91
C GLN A 10 49.58 -3.24 50.84
N GLN A 11 49.48 -4.26 50.00
CA GLN A 11 50.39 -4.43 48.85
C GLN A 11 50.25 -3.30 47.82
N LEU A 12 49.02 -2.89 47.51
CA LEU A 12 48.75 -1.76 46.59
C LEU A 12 49.18 -0.41 47.19
N GLU A 13 48.94 -0.18 48.49
CA GLU A 13 49.42 1.00 49.21
C GLU A 13 50.95 1.10 49.20
N ALA A 14 51.65 -0.02 49.37
CA ALA A 14 53.11 -0.07 49.26
C ALA A 14 53.61 0.22 47.84
N LEU A 15 52.90 -0.20 46.79
CA LEU A 15 53.23 0.14 45.40
C LEU A 15 52.97 1.62 45.08
N ALA A 16 51.93 2.21 45.68
CA ALA A 16 51.67 3.65 45.55
C ALA A 16 52.74 4.48 46.27
N ALA A 17 53.20 4.06 47.44
CA ALA A 17 54.33 4.68 48.13
C ALA A 17 55.66 4.57 47.36
N GLN A 18 55.82 3.52 46.53
CA GLN A 18 56.94 3.36 45.59
C GLN A 18 56.76 4.15 44.28
N GLY A 19 55.64 4.87 44.10
CA GLY A 19 55.35 5.61 42.86
C GLY A 19 55.03 4.74 41.64
N LYS A 20 54.88 3.42 41.80
CA LYS A 20 54.59 2.47 40.71
C LYS A 20 53.12 2.52 40.24
N ILE A 21 52.22 2.96 41.11
CA ILE A 21 50.80 3.23 40.81
C ILE A 21 50.36 4.52 41.50
N GLY A 22 49.32 5.17 40.98
CA GLY A 22 48.72 6.34 41.63
C GLY A 22 47.80 5.96 42.79
N ALA A 23 47.81 6.71 43.90
CA ALA A 23 46.95 6.44 45.06
C ALA A 23 45.44 6.36 44.71
N ARG A 24 44.99 7.10 43.68
CA ARG A 24 43.60 7.06 43.17
C ARG A 24 43.23 5.75 42.46
N GLN A 25 44.21 4.95 42.05
CA GLN A 25 44.02 3.67 41.37
C GLN A 25 43.82 2.49 42.35
N ILE A 26 44.22 2.63 43.62
CA ILE A 26 44.23 1.56 44.63
C ILE A 26 42.88 0.86 44.75
N GLU A 27 41.78 1.59 44.95
CA GLU A 27 40.46 0.96 45.14
C GLU A 27 39.94 0.24 43.89
N LYS A 28 40.28 0.73 42.69
CA LYS A 28 39.89 0.08 41.43
C LYS A 28 40.72 -1.18 41.17
N LEU A 29 42.02 -1.16 41.51
CA LEU A 29 42.87 -2.34 41.50
C LEU A 29 42.45 -3.38 42.55
N LEU A 30 42.13 -2.93 43.77
CA LEU A 30 41.60 -3.78 44.83
C LEU A 30 40.28 -4.44 44.41
N ALA A 31 39.39 -3.73 43.71
CA ALA A 31 38.17 -4.28 43.15
C ALA A 31 38.45 -5.32 42.05
N LEU A 32 39.38 -5.05 41.13
CA LEU A 32 39.82 -5.99 40.08
C LEU A 32 40.40 -7.29 40.68
N THR A 33 41.34 -7.18 41.61
CA THR A 33 41.97 -8.35 42.27
C THR A 33 40.99 -9.12 43.16
N THR A 34 40.08 -8.42 43.86
CA THR A 34 39.08 -9.07 44.74
C THR A 34 37.99 -9.80 43.94
N SER A 35 37.55 -9.26 42.79
CA SER A 35 36.54 -9.92 41.96
C SER A 35 37.10 -11.07 41.14
N GLY A 36 38.35 -10.93 40.65
CA GLY A 36 39.03 -11.89 39.78
C GLY A 36 38.61 -11.81 38.31
N PHE A 37 37.74 -10.86 37.94
CA PHE A 37 37.23 -10.69 36.57
C PHE A 37 37.14 -9.22 36.19
N CYS A 38 37.41 -8.93 34.93
CA CYS A 38 37.42 -7.59 34.37
C CYS A 38 36.72 -7.52 33.00
N TYR A 39 36.34 -6.33 32.56
CA TYR A 39 35.94 -6.01 31.20
C TYR A 39 36.92 -5.03 30.57
N HIS A 40 37.38 -5.32 29.36
CA HIS A 40 38.15 -4.42 28.50
C HIS A 40 37.38 -4.11 27.22
N ASN A 41 37.30 -2.84 26.83
CA ASN A 41 36.47 -2.38 25.71
C ASN A 41 36.74 -3.10 24.38
N HIS A 42 37.98 -3.56 24.12
CA HIS A 42 38.36 -4.23 22.87
C HIS A 42 38.49 -5.75 22.98
N TRP A 43 38.61 -6.33 24.20
CA TRP A 43 38.89 -7.76 24.39
C TRP A 43 37.81 -8.49 25.20
N GLY A 44 36.71 -7.81 25.54
CA GLY A 44 35.59 -8.38 26.28
C GLY A 44 35.95 -8.66 27.74
N VAL A 45 35.43 -9.75 28.29
CA VAL A 45 35.74 -10.18 29.66
C VAL A 45 37.10 -10.85 29.71
N GLY A 46 37.88 -10.52 30.75
CA GLY A 46 39.09 -11.22 31.12
C GLY A 46 38.99 -11.80 32.53
N ARG A 47 39.65 -12.94 32.77
CA ARG A 47 39.85 -13.53 34.09
C ARG A 47 41.25 -13.15 34.58
N ILE A 48 41.34 -12.47 35.72
CA ILE A 48 42.64 -12.13 36.32
C ILE A 48 43.17 -13.39 37.03
N THR A 49 44.33 -13.87 36.61
CA THR A 49 44.95 -15.09 37.15
C THR A 49 45.98 -14.80 38.23
N THR A 50 46.80 -13.76 38.06
CA THR A 50 47.82 -13.35 39.02
C THR A 50 47.98 -11.83 39.09
N MET A 51 48.31 -11.31 40.27
CA MET A 51 48.82 -9.95 40.48
C MET A 51 50.29 -10.04 40.90
N ASP A 52 51.19 -9.57 40.06
CA ASP A 52 52.63 -9.55 40.27
C ASP A 52 53.01 -8.19 40.89
N VAL A 53 53.25 -8.19 42.21
CA VAL A 53 53.61 -7.01 43.00
C VAL A 53 55.03 -6.54 42.69
N VAL A 54 55.94 -7.43 42.26
CA VAL A 54 57.33 -7.07 41.99
C VAL A 54 57.40 -6.25 40.69
N LEU A 55 56.82 -6.81 39.62
CA LEU A 55 56.78 -6.20 38.27
C LEU A 55 55.54 -5.31 38.04
N ALA A 56 54.74 -5.04 39.08
CA ALA A 56 53.56 -4.18 39.09
C ALA A 56 52.59 -4.43 37.91
N ARG A 57 52.20 -5.70 37.70
CA ARG A 57 51.36 -6.11 36.56
C ARG A 57 50.33 -7.18 36.93
N PHE A 58 49.22 -7.22 36.20
CA PHE A 58 48.33 -8.39 36.15
C PHE A 58 48.77 -9.37 35.07
N SER A 59 48.36 -10.64 35.23
CA SER A 59 48.18 -11.59 34.13
C SER A 59 46.69 -11.87 33.99
N ILE A 60 46.16 -11.82 32.75
CA ILE A 60 44.73 -11.86 32.47
C ILE A 60 44.45 -12.77 31.28
N ASP A 61 43.55 -13.73 31.45
CA ASP A 61 43.05 -14.57 30.37
C ASP A 61 41.85 -13.90 29.71
N PHE A 62 42.02 -13.35 28.51
CA PHE A 62 40.93 -12.98 27.60
C PHE A 62 40.70 -14.11 26.57
N PRO A 63 39.49 -14.28 26.01
CA PRO A 63 39.17 -15.37 25.07
C PRO A 63 40.16 -15.52 23.90
N ASN A 64 40.64 -14.39 23.36
CA ASN A 64 41.57 -14.36 22.23
C ASN A 64 43.03 -14.04 22.66
N LYS A 65 43.29 -13.92 23.97
CA LYS A 65 44.60 -13.59 24.56
C LYS A 65 44.74 -14.21 25.97
N PRO A 66 45.00 -15.53 26.09
CA PRO A 66 45.36 -16.15 27.37
C PRO A 66 46.69 -15.59 27.89
N GLY A 67 46.86 -15.54 29.22
CA GLY A 67 48.09 -15.11 29.87
C GLY A 67 48.54 -13.67 29.61
N HIS A 68 47.64 -12.79 29.15
CA HIS A 68 48.02 -11.43 28.74
C HIS A 68 48.49 -10.59 29.94
N HIS A 69 49.75 -10.16 29.91
CA HIS A 69 50.31 -9.27 30.91
C HIS A 69 49.91 -7.81 30.67
N MET A 70 49.50 -7.12 31.74
CA MET A 70 49.10 -5.71 31.70
C MET A 70 49.61 -4.98 32.95
N ASP A 71 50.28 -3.85 32.75
CA ASP A 71 50.72 -2.95 33.83
C ASP A 71 49.55 -2.53 34.75
N LEU A 72 49.79 -2.39 36.06
CA LEU A 72 48.73 -2.06 37.02
C LEU A 72 48.17 -0.64 36.85
N SER A 73 48.98 0.37 36.50
CA SER A 73 48.47 1.72 36.24
C SER A 73 47.56 1.73 35.01
N PHE A 74 48.00 1.11 33.91
CA PHE A 74 47.19 0.98 32.69
C PHE A 74 45.96 0.11 32.88
N ALA A 75 46.04 -0.96 33.67
CA ALA A 75 44.89 -1.79 34.03
C ALA A 75 43.85 -1.03 34.87
N ALA A 76 44.32 -0.20 35.81
CA ALA A 76 43.47 0.67 36.61
C ALA A 76 42.75 1.73 35.79
N GLU A 77 43.19 2.03 34.57
CA GLU A 77 42.51 2.95 33.65
C GLU A 77 41.61 2.19 32.68
N SER A 78 42.18 1.27 31.90
CA SER A 78 41.54 0.58 30.77
C SER A 78 40.49 -0.49 31.14
N LEU A 79 40.59 -1.11 32.31
CA LEU A 79 39.68 -2.19 32.73
C LEU A 79 38.51 -1.68 33.57
N LYS A 80 37.42 -2.45 33.62
CA LYS A 80 36.33 -2.31 34.61
C LYS A 80 36.22 -3.62 35.41
N PRO A 81 36.19 -3.61 36.75
CA PRO A 81 35.97 -4.84 37.53
C PRO A 81 34.55 -5.38 37.30
N LEU A 82 34.42 -6.70 37.17
CA LEU A 82 33.12 -7.40 37.09
C LEU A 82 32.98 -8.34 38.28
N GLY A 83 31.81 -8.35 38.93
CA GLY A 83 31.46 -9.36 39.93
C GLY A 83 31.24 -10.75 39.32
N ARG A 84 31.36 -11.80 40.13
CA ARG A 84 31.20 -13.20 39.67
C ARG A 84 29.80 -13.49 39.11
N ASP A 85 28.80 -12.80 39.63
CA ASP A 85 27.40 -12.89 39.21
C ASP A 85 27.04 -11.94 38.05
N HIS A 86 28.02 -11.20 37.51
CA HIS A 86 27.78 -10.41 36.31
C HIS A 86 27.54 -11.33 35.10
N ILE A 87 26.51 -11.07 34.29
CA ILE A 87 26.09 -11.95 33.19
C ILE A 87 27.23 -12.33 32.23
N TYR A 88 28.07 -11.36 31.82
CA TYR A 88 29.24 -11.65 30.99
C TYR A 88 30.30 -12.57 31.64
N VAL A 89 30.37 -12.61 32.98
CA VAL A 89 31.25 -13.55 33.71
C VAL A 89 30.59 -14.92 33.78
N ARG A 90 29.30 -14.99 34.14
CA ARG A 90 28.53 -16.25 34.12
C ARG A 90 28.56 -16.93 32.73
N LYS A 91 28.52 -16.17 31.63
CA LYS A 91 28.66 -16.69 30.25
C LYS A 91 30.01 -17.40 29.98
N ILE A 92 31.08 -17.07 30.70
CA ILE A 92 32.39 -17.71 30.54
C ILE A 92 32.60 -18.84 31.56
N VAL A 93 32.04 -18.70 32.77
CA VAL A 93 32.27 -19.65 33.87
C VAL A 93 31.24 -20.79 33.89
N ASN A 94 29.95 -20.47 33.75
CA ASN A 94 28.82 -21.39 33.89
C ASN A 94 27.76 -21.17 32.77
N MET A 95 28.11 -21.41 31.50
CA MET A 95 27.16 -21.17 30.38
C MET A 95 25.90 -22.05 30.48
N ASP A 96 26.03 -23.32 30.87
CA ASP A 96 24.91 -24.26 30.87
C ASP A 96 23.91 -24.00 32.02
N GLU A 97 24.37 -23.39 33.12
CA GLU A 97 23.50 -22.84 34.17
C GLU A 97 22.62 -21.71 33.62
N LEU A 98 23.19 -20.80 32.80
CA LEU A 98 22.41 -19.74 32.16
C LEU A 98 21.36 -20.31 31.19
N ARG A 99 21.70 -21.37 30.45
CA ARG A 99 20.77 -22.09 29.56
C ARG A 99 19.66 -22.80 30.34
N GLN A 100 19.99 -23.40 31.48
CA GLN A 100 19.00 -24.00 32.37
C GLN A 100 18.06 -22.93 32.98
N MET A 101 18.59 -21.77 33.38
CA MET A 101 17.74 -20.63 33.78
C MET A 101 16.88 -20.10 32.63
N ALA A 102 17.39 -20.06 31.40
CA ALA A 102 16.58 -19.69 30.24
C ALA A 102 15.42 -20.67 30.01
N ALA A 103 15.63 -21.97 30.23
CA ALA A 103 14.59 -22.98 30.06
C ALA A 103 13.55 -23.05 31.19
N LEU A 104 13.90 -22.64 32.42
CA LEU A 104 13.10 -22.90 33.63
C LEU A 104 12.74 -21.67 34.48
N ASN A 105 13.49 -20.57 34.39
CA ASN A 105 13.42 -19.44 35.32
C ASN A 105 13.65 -18.09 34.60
N HIS A 106 12.73 -17.70 33.71
CA HIS A 106 12.88 -16.50 32.87
C HIS A 106 13.12 -15.23 33.70
N LEU A 107 12.39 -15.05 34.80
CA LEU A 107 12.51 -13.90 35.71
C LEU A 107 13.92 -13.76 36.29
N GLU A 108 14.50 -14.83 36.83
CA GLU A 108 15.84 -14.77 37.43
C GLU A 108 16.94 -14.50 36.38
N LEU A 109 16.82 -15.05 35.16
CA LEU A 109 17.76 -14.73 34.08
C LEU A 109 17.69 -13.25 33.68
N ILE A 110 16.49 -12.68 33.59
CA ILE A 110 16.31 -11.28 33.19
C ILE A 110 16.71 -10.34 34.33
N LYS A 111 16.40 -10.67 35.59
CA LYS A 111 16.90 -10.02 36.80
C LYS A 111 18.43 -10.03 36.85
N LEU A 112 19.09 -11.12 36.48
CA LEU A 112 20.55 -11.22 36.39
C LEU A 112 21.12 -10.25 35.32
N VAL A 113 20.51 -10.19 34.14
CA VAL A 113 20.88 -9.24 33.07
C VAL A 113 20.68 -7.79 33.54
N LEU A 114 19.52 -7.47 34.13
CA LEU A 114 19.20 -6.13 34.60
C LEU A 114 20.13 -5.68 35.73
N LYS A 115 20.36 -6.52 36.76
CA LYS A 115 21.32 -6.20 37.84
C LYS A 115 22.75 -6.02 37.30
N SER A 116 23.17 -6.82 36.32
CA SER A 116 24.47 -6.66 35.64
C SER A 116 24.61 -5.30 34.94
N LEU A 117 23.52 -4.76 34.38
CA LEU A 117 23.48 -3.47 33.69
C LEU A 117 23.08 -2.29 34.61
N GLY A 118 23.17 -2.44 35.93
CA GLY A 118 22.86 -1.37 36.89
C GLY A 118 21.37 -1.17 37.14
N GLY A 119 20.60 -2.27 37.12
CA GLY A 119 19.17 -2.32 37.44
C GLY A 119 18.23 -2.11 36.25
N LYS A 120 18.74 -1.79 35.04
CA LYS A 120 17.89 -1.48 33.88
C LYS A 120 18.55 -1.79 32.54
N ALA A 121 17.74 -2.17 31.54
CA ALA A 121 18.19 -2.43 30.16
C ALA A 121 17.06 -2.32 29.14
N THR A 122 17.38 -1.92 27.89
CA THR A 122 16.42 -2.00 26.78
C THR A 122 16.24 -3.44 26.30
N LEU A 123 15.14 -3.72 25.58
CA LEU A 123 14.89 -5.04 25.00
C LEU A 123 16.03 -5.49 24.07
N GLU A 124 16.57 -4.58 23.28
CA GLU A 124 17.72 -4.82 22.39
C GLU A 124 18.97 -5.21 23.17
N GLN A 125 19.25 -4.55 24.30
CA GLN A 125 20.38 -4.88 25.18
C GLN A 125 20.21 -6.28 25.79
N ILE A 126 19.01 -6.64 26.25
CA ILE A 126 18.75 -7.98 26.81
C ILE A 126 18.93 -9.04 25.71
N GLN A 127 18.34 -8.83 24.53
CA GLN A 127 18.47 -9.74 23.39
C GLN A 127 19.95 -9.93 22.99
N LYS A 128 20.71 -8.85 22.84
CA LYS A 128 22.13 -8.87 22.46
C LYS A 128 23.05 -9.55 23.49
N ILE A 129 22.62 -9.66 24.75
CA ILE A 129 23.37 -10.34 25.80
C ILE A 129 23.07 -11.85 25.82
N LEU A 130 21.83 -12.25 25.55
CA LEU A 130 21.38 -13.64 25.66
C LEU A 130 21.48 -14.43 24.34
N VAL A 131 21.26 -13.78 23.20
CA VAL A 131 21.27 -14.41 21.86
C VAL A 131 22.64 -14.23 21.20
N PRO A 132 23.24 -15.26 20.56
CA PRO A 132 22.75 -16.64 20.44
C PRO A 132 23.18 -17.59 21.58
N ASP A 133 24.09 -17.15 22.45
CA ASP A 133 24.89 -18.05 23.30
C ASP A 133 24.08 -18.80 24.39
N VAL A 134 23.08 -18.10 24.95
CA VAL A 134 22.21 -18.58 26.04
C VAL A 134 20.83 -18.98 25.49
N ILE A 135 20.34 -18.25 24.48
CA ILE A 135 19.05 -18.49 23.80
C ILE A 135 19.30 -18.48 22.29
N GLY A 136 18.91 -19.56 21.61
CA GLY A 136 18.97 -19.67 20.15
C GLY A 136 17.83 -18.95 19.43
N ASP A 137 17.42 -19.49 18.28
CA ASP A 137 16.54 -18.80 17.32
C ASP A 137 15.12 -18.53 17.83
N ASP A 138 14.65 -19.29 18.83
CA ASP A 138 13.31 -19.20 19.43
C ASP A 138 13.06 -17.94 20.29
N TRP A 139 14.00 -16.97 20.30
CA TRP A 139 13.95 -15.74 21.11
C TRP A 139 12.59 -15.02 21.13
N ARG A 140 11.86 -14.96 20.01
CA ARG A 140 10.53 -14.30 19.98
C ARG A 140 9.53 -14.99 20.90
N LYS A 141 9.42 -16.32 20.80
CA LYS A 141 8.52 -17.16 21.59
C LYS A 141 8.93 -17.19 23.06
N TRP A 142 10.24 -17.28 23.30
CA TRP A 142 10.83 -17.18 24.64
C TRP A 142 10.50 -15.85 25.32
N TRP A 143 10.71 -14.74 24.60
CA TRP A 143 10.44 -13.40 25.12
C TRP A 143 8.96 -13.15 25.39
N GLU A 144 8.05 -13.72 24.58
CA GLU A 144 6.61 -13.60 24.84
C GLU A 144 6.18 -14.32 26.14
N ALA A 145 6.72 -15.52 26.42
CA ALA A 145 6.50 -16.20 27.69
C ALA A 145 7.06 -15.40 28.88
N ALA A 146 8.37 -15.06 28.81
CA ALA A 146 9.05 -14.28 29.84
C ALA A 146 8.33 -12.94 30.13
N ARG A 147 7.88 -12.23 29.10
CA ARG A 147 7.18 -10.95 29.24
C ARG A 147 5.81 -11.07 29.94
N MET A 148 5.14 -12.22 29.88
CA MET A 148 3.91 -12.45 30.64
C MET A 148 4.19 -12.73 32.13
N GLU A 149 5.33 -13.30 32.47
CA GLU A 149 5.80 -13.42 33.86
C GLU A 149 6.21 -12.06 34.42
N ILE A 150 7.04 -11.29 33.69
CA ILE A 150 7.51 -9.95 34.07
C ILE A 150 6.34 -8.98 34.33
N LYS A 151 5.23 -9.13 33.60
CA LYS A 151 4.02 -8.34 33.84
C LYS A 151 3.41 -8.58 35.22
N LYS A 152 3.44 -9.82 35.71
CA LYS A 152 2.83 -10.21 36.98
C LYS A 152 3.71 -9.80 38.16
N ASP A 153 5.00 -10.13 38.09
CA ASP A 153 6.01 -9.80 39.09
C ASP A 153 6.09 -8.28 39.37
N GLY A 154 6.00 -7.88 40.65
CA GLY A 154 6.00 -6.47 41.05
C GLY A 154 7.37 -5.79 41.11
N HIS A 155 8.47 -6.51 41.03
CA HIS A 155 9.81 -5.93 40.97
C HIS A 155 10.12 -5.29 39.61
N PHE A 156 9.49 -5.76 38.53
CA PHE A 156 9.78 -5.29 37.18
C PHE A 156 8.83 -4.18 36.73
N VAL A 157 9.41 -3.09 36.22
CA VAL A 157 8.69 -2.02 35.54
C VAL A 157 8.93 -2.14 34.03
N ILE A 158 7.86 -2.43 33.30
CA ILE A 158 7.87 -2.50 31.83
C ILE A 158 7.47 -1.12 31.28
N PRO A 159 8.31 -0.47 30.45
CA PRO A 159 7.97 0.83 29.90
C PRO A 159 6.89 0.74 28.80
N ALA A 160 6.08 1.79 28.68
CA ALA A 160 5.07 1.92 27.63
C ALA A 160 5.67 1.97 26.21
N LYS A 161 6.91 2.46 26.05
CA LYS A 161 7.66 2.43 24.77
C LYS A 161 8.69 1.30 24.77
N LYS A 162 8.77 0.56 23.66
CA LYS A 162 9.75 -0.52 23.45
C LYS A 162 11.22 -0.05 23.40
N THR A 163 11.45 1.24 23.16
CA THR A 163 12.77 1.89 23.11
C THR A 163 13.37 2.14 24.49
N ASP A 164 12.51 2.28 25.50
CA ASP A 164 12.88 2.72 26.83
C ASP A 164 13.28 1.47 27.66
N PRO A 165 14.06 1.61 28.74
CA PRO A 165 14.57 0.45 29.47
C PRO A 165 13.52 -0.18 30.40
N ILE A 166 13.51 -1.51 30.46
CA ILE A 166 12.90 -2.27 31.56
C ILE A 166 13.76 -2.04 32.80
N VAL A 167 13.13 -1.86 33.97
CA VAL A 167 13.79 -1.62 35.26
C VAL A 167 13.42 -2.72 36.24
N TYR A 168 14.39 -3.16 37.05
CA TYR A 168 14.21 -4.05 38.19
C TYR A 168 14.44 -3.29 39.50
N ASN A 169 13.45 -3.31 40.39
CA ASN A 169 13.50 -2.69 41.71
C ASN A 169 13.75 -3.75 42.80
N GLU A 170 14.50 -3.41 43.84
CA GLU A 170 14.74 -4.35 44.96
C GLU A 170 13.55 -4.48 45.91
N VAL A 171 12.64 -3.50 45.91
CA VAL A 171 11.33 -3.55 46.57
C VAL A 171 10.26 -3.82 45.52
N GLU A 172 9.32 -4.71 45.85
CA GLU A 172 8.17 -5.01 44.99
C GLU A 172 7.20 -3.81 44.93
N ILE A 173 6.72 -3.44 43.74
CA ILE A 173 5.68 -2.44 43.54
C ILE A 173 4.35 -3.17 43.28
N SER A 174 3.33 -2.87 44.09
CA SER A 174 2.02 -3.53 44.00
C SER A 174 1.40 -3.37 42.61
N LEU A 175 0.53 -4.31 42.22
CA LEU A 175 -0.20 -4.25 40.95
C LEU A 175 -1.02 -2.95 40.83
N GLN A 176 -1.60 -2.49 41.95
CA GLN A 176 -2.31 -1.22 42.04
C GLN A 176 -1.39 -0.02 41.78
N ASP A 177 -0.24 0.06 42.47
CA ASP A 177 0.67 1.21 42.33
C ASP A 177 1.25 1.29 40.91
N ARG A 178 1.53 0.14 40.29
CA ARG A 178 1.95 0.07 38.87
C ARG A 178 0.85 0.57 37.93
N LEU A 179 -0.36 0.03 38.03
CA LEU A 179 -1.48 0.43 37.16
C LEU A 179 -1.88 1.90 37.35
N MET A 180 -1.89 2.40 38.59
CA MET A 180 -2.20 3.81 38.88
C MET A 180 -1.07 4.76 38.45
N ALA A 181 0.19 4.36 38.53
CA ALA A 181 1.30 5.13 37.96
C ALA A 181 1.16 5.25 36.42
N ASP A 182 0.88 4.15 35.72
CA ASP A 182 0.63 4.16 34.27
C ASP A 182 -0.60 5.00 33.90
N PHE A 183 -1.69 4.92 34.68
CA PHE A 183 -2.92 5.68 34.45
C PHE A 183 -2.72 7.20 34.62
N ARG A 184 -1.91 7.60 35.60
CA ARG A 184 -1.49 8.99 35.81
C ARG A 184 -0.55 9.48 34.70
N ALA A 185 0.41 8.64 34.28
CA ALA A 185 1.39 8.97 33.25
C ALA A 185 0.83 8.98 31.81
N ALA A 186 -0.27 8.27 31.56
CA ALA A 186 -0.94 8.24 30.26
C ALA A 186 -1.35 9.64 29.78
N LYS A 187 -1.03 9.98 28.53
CA LYS A 187 -1.32 11.31 27.96
C LYS A 187 -2.53 11.27 27.03
N GLY A 188 -3.59 11.96 27.46
CA GLY A 188 -4.87 12.07 26.74
C GLY A 188 -5.78 10.86 26.92
N LEU A 189 -7.08 11.11 26.83
CA LEU A 189 -8.15 10.17 27.17
C LEU A 189 -7.94 8.78 26.56
N LYS A 190 -7.69 8.67 25.25
CA LYS A 190 -7.53 7.37 24.56
C LYS A 190 -6.39 6.51 25.09
N ALA A 191 -5.29 7.10 25.58
CA ALA A 191 -4.21 6.36 26.23
C ALA A 191 -4.60 5.93 27.64
N ARG A 192 -5.26 6.82 28.40
CA ARG A 192 -5.75 6.56 29.75
C ARG A 192 -6.81 5.45 29.77
N LEU A 193 -7.68 5.38 28.76
CA LEU A 193 -8.67 4.32 28.60
C LEU A 193 -8.08 2.93 28.42
N ALA A 194 -6.90 2.80 27.79
CA ALA A 194 -6.24 1.51 27.68
C ALA A 194 -5.80 0.99 29.06
N ILE A 195 -5.30 1.86 29.93
CA ILE A 195 -4.94 1.50 31.30
C ILE A 195 -6.19 1.29 32.17
N ALA A 196 -7.22 2.12 32.01
CA ALA A 196 -8.49 2.00 32.73
C ALA A 196 -9.20 0.67 32.44
N ALA A 197 -9.15 0.17 31.20
CA ALA A 197 -9.71 -1.14 30.85
C ALA A 197 -8.94 -2.32 31.48
N GLU A 198 -7.60 -2.22 31.61
CA GLU A 198 -6.85 -3.19 32.42
C GLU A 198 -7.12 -2.99 33.92
N LEU A 199 -7.38 -1.78 34.42
CA LEU A 199 -7.77 -1.53 35.80
C LEU A 199 -9.12 -2.20 36.15
N VAL A 200 -10.13 -2.14 35.26
CA VAL A 200 -11.39 -2.91 35.40
C VAL A 200 -11.11 -4.41 35.53
N LYS A 201 -10.30 -4.94 34.62
CA LYS A 201 -10.02 -6.37 34.49
C LYS A 201 -9.26 -6.95 35.68
N ASN A 202 -8.30 -6.20 36.21
CA ASN A 202 -7.48 -6.63 37.34
C ASN A 202 -8.01 -6.10 38.70
N LEU A 203 -9.18 -5.44 38.73
CA LEU A 203 -9.74 -4.81 39.94
C LEU A 203 -9.83 -5.75 41.16
N PRO A 204 -10.22 -7.04 41.02
CA PRO A 204 -10.25 -7.97 42.16
C PRO A 204 -8.88 -8.34 42.74
N GLU A 205 -7.78 -8.05 42.04
CA GLU A 205 -6.40 -8.35 42.45
C GLU A 205 -5.69 -7.14 43.07
N LEU A 206 -6.39 -6.00 43.27
CA LEU A 206 -5.83 -4.77 43.80
C LEU A 206 -5.87 -4.71 45.34
N THR A 207 -4.97 -3.92 45.93
CA THR A 207 -4.82 -3.76 47.38
C THR A 207 -5.91 -2.89 48.01
N ASP A 208 -6.39 -1.87 47.30
CA ASP A 208 -7.59 -1.08 47.60
C ASP A 208 -8.34 -0.76 46.29
N PRO A 209 -9.19 -1.68 45.81
CA PRO A 209 -9.89 -1.51 44.54
C PRO A 209 -10.87 -0.33 44.53
N LYS A 210 -11.35 0.12 45.71
CA LYS A 210 -12.28 1.25 45.79
C LYS A 210 -11.56 2.59 45.67
N SER A 211 -10.39 2.73 46.29
CA SER A 211 -9.54 3.91 46.12
C SER A 211 -9.05 4.03 44.67
N ALA A 212 -8.53 2.93 44.10
CA ALA A 212 -8.06 2.89 42.71
C ALA A 212 -9.17 3.21 41.70
N ALA A 213 -10.35 2.59 41.83
CA ALA A 213 -11.50 2.90 40.97
C ALA A 213 -12.00 4.34 41.17
N GLY A 214 -12.02 4.85 42.40
CA GLY A 214 -12.46 6.22 42.70
C GLY A 214 -11.59 7.29 42.04
N GLU A 215 -10.26 7.17 42.14
CA GLU A 215 -9.33 8.08 41.44
C GLU A 215 -9.50 8.00 39.92
N ALA A 216 -9.65 6.79 39.38
CA ALA A 216 -9.83 6.59 37.96
C ALA A 216 -11.16 7.17 37.43
N ILE A 217 -12.27 6.93 38.14
CA ILE A 217 -13.60 7.48 37.82
C ILE A 217 -13.59 9.02 37.88
N ASN A 218 -13.00 9.62 38.92
CA ASN A 218 -12.89 11.08 39.05
C ASN A 218 -12.09 11.70 37.90
N THR A 219 -10.98 11.07 37.51
CA THR A 219 -10.15 11.51 36.38
C THR A 219 -10.91 11.39 35.05
N LEU A 220 -11.60 10.26 34.83
CA LEU A 220 -12.39 10.03 33.63
C LEU A 220 -13.57 11.02 33.53
N ASN A 221 -14.28 11.33 34.62
CA ASN A 221 -15.38 12.30 34.61
C ASN A 221 -14.93 13.69 34.11
N SER A 222 -13.75 14.15 34.53
CA SER A 222 -13.15 15.42 34.06
C SER A 222 -12.80 15.37 32.55
N GLU A 223 -12.22 14.26 32.08
CA GLU A 223 -11.89 14.12 30.65
C GLU A 223 -13.12 13.89 29.75
N ILE A 224 -14.13 13.14 30.20
CA ILE A 224 -15.40 12.98 29.48
C ILE A 224 -16.06 14.35 29.29
N ALA A 225 -16.18 15.15 30.36
CA ALA A 225 -16.82 16.46 30.31
C ALA A 225 -16.13 17.46 29.34
N THR A 226 -14.83 17.30 29.10
CA THR A 226 -14.07 18.13 28.15
C THR A 226 -14.05 17.56 26.72
N HIS A 227 -14.21 16.24 26.54
CA HIS A 227 -14.14 15.58 25.23
C HIS A 227 -15.53 15.33 24.59
N GLN A 228 -16.62 15.38 25.36
CA GLN A 228 -17.98 15.00 24.93
C GLN A 228 -18.49 15.63 23.62
N ARG A 229 -18.05 16.85 23.25
CA ARG A 229 -18.45 17.54 22.00
C ARG A 229 -17.42 17.41 20.87
N THR A 230 -16.15 17.21 21.19
CA THR A 230 -15.04 17.23 20.22
C THR A 230 -14.60 15.83 19.80
N GLN A 231 -14.84 14.84 20.67
CA GLN A 231 -14.53 13.42 20.45
C GLN A 231 -15.63 12.54 21.08
N PRO A 232 -16.92 12.66 20.65
CA PRO A 232 -18.04 11.95 21.27
C PRO A 232 -17.84 10.42 21.28
N ALA A 233 -17.21 9.85 20.24
CA ALA A 233 -16.82 8.44 20.20
C ALA A 233 -15.90 8.05 21.38
N THR A 234 -14.80 8.79 21.59
CA THR A 234 -13.85 8.55 22.69
C THR A 234 -14.49 8.81 24.06
N ALA A 235 -15.36 9.82 24.17
CA ALA A 235 -16.08 10.14 25.40
C ALA A 235 -17.09 9.04 25.78
N LEU A 236 -17.78 8.45 24.79
CA LEU A 236 -18.66 7.30 24.99
C LEU A 236 -17.88 6.02 25.39
N GLU A 237 -16.73 5.76 24.74
CA GLU A 237 -15.83 4.69 25.19
C GLU A 237 -15.36 4.91 26.65
N ALA A 238 -15.18 6.16 27.07
CA ALA A 238 -14.78 6.51 28.43
C ALA A 238 -15.90 6.35 29.47
N ILE A 239 -17.12 6.75 29.12
CA ILE A 239 -18.33 6.51 29.93
C ILE A 239 -18.48 5.02 30.21
N PHE A 240 -18.35 4.16 29.18
CA PHE A 240 -18.47 2.72 29.37
C PHE A 240 -17.41 2.14 30.31
N VAL A 241 -16.14 2.55 30.19
CA VAL A 241 -15.07 2.05 31.08
C VAL A 241 -15.20 2.62 32.50
N ARG A 242 -15.67 3.86 32.67
CA ARG A 242 -16.02 4.43 33.98
C ARG A 242 -17.16 3.63 34.63
N ASP A 243 -18.19 3.31 33.88
CA ASP A 243 -19.37 2.59 34.38
C ASP A 243 -19.03 1.12 34.70
N ASP A 244 -18.08 0.51 33.97
CA ASP A 244 -17.49 -0.79 34.30
C ASP A 244 -16.68 -0.73 35.61
N LEU A 245 -15.80 0.27 35.78
CA LEU A 245 -15.05 0.50 37.03
C LEU A 245 -16.02 0.69 38.21
N ARG A 246 -17.11 1.41 38.00
CA ARG A 246 -18.16 1.64 39.00
C ARG A 246 -18.86 0.34 39.39
N SER A 247 -19.31 -0.43 38.40
CA SER A 247 -19.99 -1.70 38.61
C SER A 247 -19.11 -2.70 39.37
N ALA A 248 -17.83 -2.78 39.02
CA ALA A 248 -16.87 -3.69 39.66
C ALA A 248 -16.42 -3.22 41.07
N SER A 249 -16.41 -1.91 41.35
CA SER A 249 -16.03 -1.37 42.68
C SER A 249 -17.19 -1.19 43.66
N GLY A 250 -18.44 -1.17 43.17
CA GLY A 250 -19.62 -0.86 43.98
C GLY A 250 -19.67 0.59 44.46
N LEU A 251 -19.03 1.52 43.72
CA LEU A 251 -19.14 2.97 43.97
C LEU A 251 -20.46 3.52 43.38
N PRO A 252 -21.02 4.61 43.94
CA PRO A 252 -22.18 5.28 43.36
C PRO A 252 -21.82 6.13 42.13
N PRO A 253 -22.81 6.54 41.31
CA PRO A 253 -22.67 7.66 40.39
C PRO A 253 -22.53 9.00 41.13
N VAL A 254 -21.93 9.99 40.47
CA VAL A 254 -21.83 11.37 40.98
C VAL A 254 -22.86 12.24 40.27
N GLU A 255 -23.54 13.13 41.01
CA GLU A 255 -24.53 14.04 40.44
C GLU A 255 -23.88 15.01 39.43
N GLY A 256 -24.54 15.24 38.29
CA GLY A 256 -24.06 16.13 37.23
C GLY A 256 -22.94 15.55 36.35
N GLU A 257 -22.60 14.27 36.47
CA GLU A 257 -21.66 13.63 35.53
C GLU A 257 -22.29 13.36 34.16
N VAL A 258 -21.49 13.44 33.10
CA VAL A 258 -21.94 13.16 31.73
C VAL A 258 -22.25 11.68 31.56
N THR A 259 -23.41 11.35 31.03
CA THR A 259 -23.88 9.99 30.74
C THR A 259 -23.78 9.66 29.24
N ALA A 260 -24.01 8.39 28.87
CA ALA A 260 -24.12 8.02 27.46
C ALA A 260 -25.32 8.70 26.78
N GLY A 261 -26.40 8.99 27.52
CA GLY A 261 -27.54 9.76 27.02
C GLY A 261 -27.15 11.17 26.58
N ASP A 262 -26.29 11.85 27.34
CA ASP A 262 -25.77 13.19 27.02
C ASP A 262 -24.80 13.21 25.81
N ILE A 263 -24.34 12.03 25.37
CA ILE A 263 -23.66 11.87 24.08
C ILE A 263 -24.68 11.59 22.98
N TRP A 264 -25.58 10.63 23.18
CA TRP A 264 -26.53 10.18 22.14
C TRP A 264 -27.60 11.21 21.76
N THR A 265 -27.96 12.11 22.68
CA THR A 265 -28.97 13.16 22.47
C THR A 265 -28.39 14.48 21.95
N GLN A 266 -27.11 14.53 21.60
CA GLN A 266 -26.50 15.74 21.03
C GLN A 266 -27.11 16.08 19.66
N PRO A 267 -27.39 17.36 19.36
CA PRO A 267 -27.82 17.78 18.04
C PRO A 267 -26.77 17.44 16.98
N ASP A 268 -27.22 17.16 15.76
CA ASP A 268 -26.40 16.82 14.59
C ASP A 268 -25.49 15.57 14.75
N LEU A 269 -25.71 14.75 15.78
CA LEU A 269 -24.94 13.52 16.01
C LEU A 269 -25.21 12.45 14.96
N LYS A 270 -24.32 12.36 13.97
CA LYS A 270 -24.35 11.32 12.95
C LYS A 270 -23.90 9.96 13.50
N VAL A 271 -24.87 9.10 13.81
CA VAL A 271 -24.66 7.74 14.35
C VAL A 271 -23.60 6.96 13.55
N ALA A 272 -23.76 6.80 12.23
CA ALA A 272 -22.79 6.07 11.39
C ALA A 272 -21.34 6.60 11.52
N GLU A 273 -21.14 7.93 11.46
CA GLU A 273 -19.80 8.54 11.55
C GLU A 273 -19.17 8.40 12.94
N LEU A 274 -19.98 8.28 14.02
CA LEU A 274 -19.48 7.95 15.36
C LEU A 274 -19.02 6.48 15.44
N PHE A 275 -19.82 5.54 14.93
CA PHE A 275 -19.51 4.11 14.99
C PHE A 275 -18.24 3.73 14.21
N GLU A 276 -18.01 4.33 13.03
CA GLU A 276 -16.81 4.09 12.22
C GLU A 276 -15.49 4.60 12.88
N GLN A 277 -15.57 5.44 13.92
CA GLN A 277 -14.39 5.85 14.71
C GLN A 277 -13.94 4.80 15.74
N VAL A 278 -14.77 3.78 15.98
CA VAL A 278 -14.65 2.84 17.10
C VAL A 278 -14.36 1.42 16.58
N PRO A 279 -13.48 0.61 17.23
CA PRO A 279 -13.27 -0.78 16.87
C PRO A 279 -14.57 -1.60 16.87
N ALA A 280 -14.80 -2.39 15.82
CA ALA A 280 -16.03 -3.17 15.62
C ALA A 280 -16.39 -4.11 16.79
N THR A 281 -15.41 -4.56 17.57
CA THR A 281 -15.62 -5.35 18.80
C THR A 281 -16.45 -4.63 19.87
N LYS A 282 -16.57 -3.30 19.80
CA LYS A 282 -17.37 -2.48 20.72
C LYS A 282 -18.74 -2.07 20.15
N HIS A 283 -18.99 -2.26 18.85
CA HIS A 283 -20.22 -1.81 18.18
C HIS A 283 -21.48 -2.37 18.85
N ARG A 284 -21.49 -3.65 19.27
CA ARG A 284 -22.65 -4.26 19.95
C ARG A 284 -23.08 -3.51 21.22
N ARG A 285 -22.12 -3.18 22.10
CA ARG A 285 -22.40 -2.43 23.34
C ARG A 285 -22.85 -1.00 23.04
N MET A 286 -22.28 -0.38 22.00
CA MET A 286 -22.71 0.94 21.55
C MET A 286 -24.13 0.92 20.98
N LEU A 287 -24.53 -0.09 20.20
CA LEU A 287 -25.90 -0.21 19.70
C LEU A 287 -26.91 -0.44 20.83
N GLN A 288 -26.58 -1.32 21.79
CA GLN A 288 -27.41 -1.53 22.98
C GLN A 288 -27.62 -0.22 23.76
N SER A 289 -26.56 0.56 23.98
CA SER A 289 -26.64 1.87 24.62
C SER A 289 -27.43 2.89 23.78
N PHE A 290 -27.21 2.93 22.45
CA PHE A 290 -27.93 3.84 21.56
C PHE A 290 -29.44 3.57 21.60
N CYS A 291 -29.86 2.31 21.53
CA CYS A 291 -31.27 1.92 21.62
C CYS A 291 -31.86 2.24 23.00
N GLN A 292 -31.12 1.98 24.09
CA GLN A 292 -31.53 2.29 25.46
C GLN A 292 -31.84 3.79 25.66
N PHE A 293 -31.05 4.68 25.05
CA PHE A 293 -31.23 6.14 25.18
C PHE A 293 -32.08 6.77 24.07
N ASN A 294 -32.57 5.99 23.09
CA ASN A 294 -33.44 6.46 21.99
C ASN A 294 -34.61 5.48 21.72
N PRO A 295 -35.36 5.03 22.74
CA PRO A 295 -36.25 3.86 22.64
C PRO A 295 -37.29 3.95 21.53
N ASP A 296 -37.84 5.14 21.27
CA ASP A 296 -38.93 5.32 20.29
C ASP A 296 -38.43 5.45 18.84
N ASN A 297 -37.17 5.87 18.62
CA ASN A 297 -36.68 6.34 17.31
C ASN A 297 -35.37 5.69 16.84
N TRP A 298 -34.74 4.82 17.64
CA TRP A 298 -33.45 4.19 17.29
C TRP A 298 -33.50 3.44 15.96
N HIS A 299 -34.62 2.78 15.63
CA HIS A 299 -34.76 2.00 14.41
C HIS A 299 -34.70 2.90 13.17
N VAL A 300 -35.41 4.04 13.16
CA VAL A 300 -35.35 5.05 12.10
C VAL A 300 -33.93 5.59 11.92
N ALA A 301 -33.24 5.90 13.04
CA ALA A 301 -31.87 6.41 13.01
C ALA A 301 -30.87 5.37 12.47
N ILE A 302 -31.06 4.08 12.77
CA ILE A 302 -30.27 2.99 12.20
C ILE A 302 -30.57 2.81 10.70
N LEU A 303 -31.85 2.79 10.29
CA LEU A 303 -32.24 2.65 8.88
C LEU A 303 -31.64 3.78 8.01
N ASN A 304 -31.67 5.02 8.50
CA ASN A 304 -31.03 6.17 7.85
C ASN A 304 -29.49 6.06 7.82
N SER A 305 -28.88 5.32 8.74
CA SER A 305 -27.42 5.10 8.82
C SER A 305 -26.92 3.98 7.90
N LEU A 306 -27.79 3.08 7.42
CA LEU A 306 -27.39 1.93 6.59
C LEU A 306 -26.64 2.32 5.33
N ASN A 307 -27.04 3.42 4.68
CA ASN A 307 -26.46 3.82 3.40
C ASN A 307 -25.09 4.52 3.52
N THR A 308 -24.73 5.01 4.71
CA THR A 308 -23.48 5.74 4.97
C THR A 308 -22.44 4.91 5.73
N ALA A 309 -22.87 3.87 6.46
CA ALA A 309 -22.04 2.91 7.17
C ALA A 309 -21.15 2.03 6.26
N SER A 310 -20.08 1.45 6.80
CA SER A 310 -19.31 0.39 6.13
C SER A 310 -20.04 -0.95 6.16
N ALA A 311 -19.70 -1.87 5.24
CA ALA A 311 -20.34 -3.18 5.14
C ALA A 311 -20.28 -3.99 6.46
N LYS A 312 -19.29 -3.72 7.32
CA LYS A 312 -19.15 -4.37 8.64
C LYS A 312 -20.11 -3.79 9.68
N LEU A 313 -20.27 -2.47 9.70
CA LEU A 313 -21.22 -1.80 10.59
C LEU A 313 -22.65 -2.15 10.18
N VAL A 314 -22.95 -2.13 8.88
CA VAL A 314 -24.25 -2.56 8.32
C VAL A 314 -24.64 -3.97 8.83
N SER A 315 -23.70 -4.92 8.95
CA SER A 315 -24.01 -6.25 9.49
C SER A 315 -24.49 -6.25 10.95
N GLU A 316 -23.93 -5.41 11.83
CA GLU A 316 -24.43 -5.29 13.20
C GLU A 316 -25.71 -4.43 13.27
N LEU A 317 -25.85 -3.40 12.43
CA LEU A 317 -27.07 -2.59 12.30
C LEU A 317 -28.27 -3.43 11.87
N ALA A 318 -28.14 -4.18 10.78
CA ALA A 318 -29.17 -5.09 10.28
C ALA A 318 -29.51 -6.17 11.30
N ARG A 319 -28.51 -6.74 12.00
CA ARG A 319 -28.76 -7.71 13.07
C ARG A 319 -29.60 -7.11 14.21
N VAL A 320 -29.32 -5.88 14.63
CA VAL A 320 -30.10 -5.24 15.71
C VAL A 320 -31.53 -4.92 15.26
N LEU A 321 -31.76 -4.50 14.02
CA LEU A 321 -33.12 -4.37 13.47
C LEU A 321 -33.86 -5.72 13.47
N ILE A 322 -33.26 -6.77 12.94
CA ILE A 322 -33.85 -8.12 12.87
C ILE A 322 -34.12 -8.71 14.26
N GLN A 323 -33.25 -8.45 15.24
CA GLN A 323 -33.41 -8.93 16.63
C GLN A 323 -34.49 -8.20 17.42
N ASN A 324 -35.08 -7.13 16.87
CA ASN A 324 -36.19 -6.37 17.45
C ASN A 324 -37.31 -6.20 16.41
N ASP A 325 -37.58 -7.26 15.63
CA ASP A 325 -38.69 -7.41 14.68
C ASP A 325 -38.79 -6.42 13.49
N HIS A 326 -37.91 -5.43 13.39
CA HIS A 326 -37.86 -4.44 12.29
C HIS A 326 -37.25 -4.97 10.96
N LEU A 327 -37.56 -6.22 10.58
CA LEU A 327 -37.08 -6.83 9.34
C LEU A 327 -37.78 -6.22 8.10
N ASN A 328 -39.04 -5.85 8.20
CA ASN A 328 -39.81 -5.37 7.05
C ASN A 328 -39.34 -3.96 6.63
N GLU A 329 -39.14 -3.07 7.58
CA GLU A 329 -38.65 -1.70 7.37
C GLU A 329 -37.20 -1.69 6.85
N LEU A 330 -36.40 -2.68 7.25
CA LEU A 330 -35.09 -2.95 6.66
C LEU A 330 -35.22 -3.34 5.18
N LYS A 331 -36.10 -4.29 4.83
CA LYS A 331 -36.34 -4.71 3.44
C LYS A 331 -36.88 -3.56 2.58
N GLU A 332 -37.87 -2.83 3.05
CA GLU A 332 -38.44 -1.66 2.34
C GLU A 332 -37.37 -0.59 2.11
N THR A 333 -36.53 -0.32 3.11
CA THR A 333 -35.40 0.62 2.97
C THR A 333 -34.38 0.13 1.94
N LEU A 334 -34.03 -1.15 1.93
CA LEU A 334 -33.13 -1.75 0.94
C LEU A 334 -33.74 -1.67 -0.48
N ALA A 335 -34.97 -2.18 -0.67
CA ALA A 335 -35.66 -2.19 -1.95
C ALA A 335 -35.83 -0.79 -2.54
N ARG A 336 -36.17 0.21 -1.71
CA ARG A 336 -36.24 1.62 -2.10
C ARG A 336 -34.88 2.17 -2.52
N LEU A 337 -33.81 1.92 -1.76
CA LEU A 337 -32.46 2.39 -2.11
C LEU A 337 -31.90 1.71 -3.37
N ILE A 338 -32.24 0.45 -3.62
CA ILE A 338 -31.83 -0.33 -4.80
C ILE A 338 -32.54 0.18 -6.06
N SER A 339 -33.88 0.23 -6.04
CA SER A 339 -34.69 0.69 -7.18
C SER A 339 -34.49 2.17 -7.53
N GLN A 340 -34.16 3.01 -6.55
CA GLN A 340 -33.78 4.42 -6.78
C GLN A 340 -32.28 4.58 -7.15
N HIS A 341 -31.52 3.47 -7.21
CA HIS A 341 -30.07 3.40 -7.45
C HIS A 341 -29.22 4.26 -6.46
N GLN A 342 -29.80 4.57 -5.29
CA GLN A 342 -29.18 5.35 -4.21
C GLN A 342 -28.33 4.50 -3.25
N ALA A 343 -28.49 3.17 -3.28
CA ALA A 343 -27.73 2.24 -2.44
C ALA A 343 -26.21 2.40 -2.64
N SER A 344 -25.46 2.43 -1.54
CA SER A 344 -24.01 2.62 -1.54
C SER A 344 -23.24 1.33 -1.81
N SER A 345 -21.99 1.46 -2.24
CA SER A 345 -21.10 0.33 -2.53
C SER A 345 -20.87 -0.58 -1.32
N GLU A 346 -20.80 -0.01 -0.11
CA GLU A 346 -20.64 -0.76 1.15
C GLU A 346 -21.96 -1.47 1.56
N LEU A 347 -23.11 -0.82 1.38
CA LEU A 347 -24.43 -1.42 1.67
C LEU A 347 -24.72 -2.60 0.74
N LEU A 348 -24.47 -2.43 -0.56
CA LEU A 348 -24.61 -3.49 -1.57
C LEU A 348 -23.58 -4.62 -1.36
N LEU A 349 -22.35 -4.30 -0.93
CA LEU A 349 -21.34 -5.30 -0.57
C LEU A 349 -21.71 -6.12 0.66
N TRP A 350 -22.46 -5.56 1.62
CA TRP A 350 -23.03 -6.36 2.71
C TRP A 350 -24.15 -7.28 2.19
N LEU A 351 -25.14 -6.74 1.47
CA LEU A 351 -26.27 -7.54 0.96
C LEU A 351 -25.79 -8.69 0.05
N ALA A 352 -24.76 -8.44 -0.77
CA ALA A 352 -24.10 -9.43 -1.62
C ALA A 352 -23.32 -10.51 -0.86
N ARG A 353 -23.05 -10.34 0.43
CA ARG A 353 -22.41 -11.34 1.31
C ARG A 353 -23.41 -12.04 2.22
N GLU A 354 -24.52 -11.39 2.54
CA GLU A 354 -25.55 -11.93 3.41
C GLU A 354 -26.33 -13.05 2.69
N ARG A 355 -26.81 -12.77 1.47
CA ARG A 355 -27.50 -13.69 0.51
C ARG A 355 -28.27 -14.86 1.12
N SER A 356 -29.03 -14.59 2.17
CA SER A 356 -29.82 -15.58 2.91
C SER A 356 -31.27 -15.57 2.43
N ASP A 357 -31.99 -16.68 2.67
CA ASP A 357 -33.43 -16.81 2.36
C ASP A 357 -34.26 -15.65 2.92
N THR A 358 -33.82 -15.07 4.04
CA THR A 358 -34.34 -13.84 4.67
C THR A 358 -34.52 -12.69 3.68
N PHE A 359 -33.69 -12.56 2.65
CA PHE A 359 -33.68 -11.46 1.68
C PHE A 359 -33.98 -11.91 0.23
N ALA A 360 -34.40 -13.16 0.01
CA ALA A 360 -34.63 -13.72 -1.33
C ALA A 360 -35.68 -12.96 -2.17
N ASP A 361 -36.57 -12.21 -1.51
CA ASP A 361 -37.59 -11.34 -2.13
C ASP A 361 -37.05 -9.99 -2.66
N ILE A 362 -35.87 -9.55 -2.20
CA ILE A 362 -35.19 -8.34 -2.71
C ILE A 362 -33.92 -8.66 -3.52
N LEU A 363 -33.47 -9.91 -3.53
CA LEU A 363 -32.29 -10.37 -4.29
C LEU A 363 -32.68 -10.70 -5.73
N GLY A 364 -32.39 -9.78 -6.66
CA GLY A 364 -32.73 -9.94 -8.07
C GLY A 364 -31.96 -9.02 -9.02
N PRO A 365 -32.39 -8.90 -10.28
CA PRO A 365 -31.65 -8.19 -11.35
C PRO A 365 -31.38 -6.70 -11.04
N GLU A 366 -32.34 -6.06 -10.36
CA GLU A 366 -32.25 -4.70 -9.83
C GLU A 366 -31.02 -4.49 -8.93
N VAL A 367 -30.65 -5.50 -8.13
CA VAL A 367 -29.48 -5.44 -7.24
C VAL A 367 -28.19 -5.36 -8.05
N PHE A 368 -28.07 -6.15 -9.12
CA PHE A 368 -26.89 -6.08 -9.99
C PHE A 368 -26.83 -4.75 -10.76
N ARG A 369 -27.97 -4.21 -11.22
CA ARG A 369 -28.03 -2.86 -11.81
C ARG A 369 -27.56 -1.79 -10.81
N ALA A 370 -28.08 -1.82 -9.58
CA ALA A 370 -27.67 -0.91 -8.52
C ALA A 370 -26.17 -1.04 -8.16
N MET A 371 -25.59 -2.25 -8.25
CA MET A 371 -24.14 -2.46 -8.08
C MET A 371 -23.33 -1.77 -9.18
N LEU A 372 -23.71 -1.89 -10.45
CA LEU A 372 -23.04 -1.18 -11.55
C LEU A 372 -23.06 0.33 -11.29
N SER A 373 -24.25 0.91 -11.07
CA SER A 373 -24.42 2.34 -10.81
C SER A 373 -23.68 2.82 -9.54
N ALA A 374 -23.57 1.97 -8.51
CA ALA A 374 -22.81 2.30 -7.30
C ALA A 374 -21.29 2.32 -7.53
N ILE A 375 -20.75 1.41 -8.34
CA ILE A 375 -19.31 1.41 -8.70
C ILE A 375 -18.99 2.58 -9.64
N GLU A 376 -19.90 2.90 -10.58
CA GLU A 376 -19.77 4.05 -11.49
C GLU A 376 -19.78 5.39 -10.75
N ARG A 377 -20.69 5.56 -9.78
CA ARG A 377 -20.72 6.75 -8.91
C ARG A 377 -19.47 6.85 -8.04
N ASP A 378 -19.01 5.73 -7.49
CA ASP A 378 -17.85 5.69 -6.60
C ASP A 378 -16.50 5.62 -7.37
N GLN A 379 -16.48 5.68 -8.71
CA GLN A 379 -15.29 5.41 -9.55
C GLN A 379 -14.07 6.31 -9.26
N PHE A 380 -14.28 7.50 -8.70
CA PHE A 380 -13.23 8.43 -8.29
C PHE A 380 -12.71 8.19 -6.85
N ASN A 381 -13.28 7.20 -6.15
CA ASN A 381 -12.92 6.77 -4.81
C ASN A 381 -12.47 5.30 -4.83
N GLU A 382 -11.21 5.10 -5.25
CA GLU A 382 -10.57 3.78 -5.45
C GLU A 382 -10.86 2.78 -4.29
N ARG A 383 -10.86 3.26 -3.04
CA ARG A 383 -11.06 2.42 -1.85
C ARG A 383 -12.49 1.90 -1.67
N LYS A 384 -13.50 2.55 -2.25
CA LYS A 384 -14.91 2.13 -2.20
C LYS A 384 -15.28 1.33 -3.45
N ALA A 385 -15.03 1.87 -4.64
CA ALA A 385 -15.36 1.22 -5.90
C ALA A 385 -14.74 -0.19 -6.05
N ASN A 386 -13.45 -0.33 -5.70
CA ASN A 386 -12.74 -1.60 -5.87
C ASN A 386 -13.39 -2.73 -5.05
N LYS A 387 -13.69 -2.54 -3.75
CA LYS A 387 -14.17 -3.65 -2.90
C LYS A 387 -15.41 -4.38 -3.43
N LEU A 388 -16.39 -3.64 -3.97
CA LEU A 388 -17.61 -4.22 -4.52
C LEU A 388 -17.34 -4.87 -5.88
N ARG A 389 -16.58 -4.21 -6.74
CA ARG A 389 -16.16 -4.76 -8.04
C ARG A 389 -15.37 -6.07 -7.87
N ASP A 390 -14.35 -6.05 -7.03
CA ASP A 390 -13.46 -7.18 -6.76
C ASP A 390 -14.24 -8.36 -6.13
N PHE A 391 -15.28 -8.08 -5.33
CA PHE A 391 -16.20 -9.11 -4.82
C PHE A 391 -17.08 -9.71 -5.93
N ILE A 392 -17.68 -8.90 -6.81
CA ILE A 392 -18.46 -9.36 -7.96
C ILE A 392 -17.63 -10.21 -8.93
N LEU A 393 -16.35 -9.87 -9.09
CA LEU A 393 -15.44 -10.62 -9.97
C LEU A 393 -15.02 -11.95 -9.36
N SER A 394 -14.73 -11.99 -8.06
CA SER A 394 -14.31 -13.21 -7.34
C SER A 394 -15.46 -14.18 -7.04
N ASP A 395 -16.66 -13.68 -6.75
CA ASP A 395 -17.85 -14.50 -6.54
C ASP A 395 -18.48 -14.92 -7.88
N GLN A 396 -18.29 -16.19 -8.25
CA GLN A 396 -18.80 -16.74 -9.51
C GLN A 396 -20.31 -17.04 -9.48
N SER A 397 -20.93 -17.13 -8.31
CA SER A 397 -22.34 -17.52 -8.19
C SER A 397 -23.27 -16.31 -8.00
N LEU A 398 -22.82 -15.24 -7.34
CA LEU A 398 -23.56 -13.98 -7.12
C LEU A 398 -24.35 -13.50 -8.34
N LEU A 399 -23.68 -13.36 -9.50
CA LEU A 399 -24.35 -12.86 -10.71
C LEU A 399 -25.38 -13.86 -11.26
N VAL A 400 -25.14 -15.17 -11.13
CA VAL A 400 -26.06 -16.22 -11.59
C VAL A 400 -27.29 -16.32 -10.68
N GLU A 401 -27.09 -16.17 -9.37
CA GLU A 401 -28.16 -16.11 -8.37
C GLU A 401 -29.08 -14.89 -8.62
N LEU A 402 -28.50 -13.69 -8.72
CA LEU A 402 -29.26 -12.44 -8.91
C LEU A 402 -30.05 -12.37 -10.23
N ILE A 403 -29.67 -13.13 -11.26
CA ILE A 403 -30.38 -13.13 -12.55
C ILE A 403 -31.30 -14.35 -12.75
N GLY A 404 -31.25 -15.36 -11.89
CA GLY A 404 -31.76 -16.72 -12.19
C GLY A 404 -33.26 -16.85 -12.44
N THR A 405 -34.06 -15.85 -12.07
CA THR A 405 -35.53 -15.81 -12.23
C THR A 405 -36.01 -14.71 -13.18
N ALA A 406 -35.09 -14.03 -13.89
CA ALA A 406 -35.41 -12.82 -14.64
C ALA A 406 -35.96 -13.08 -16.05
N ASP A 407 -36.82 -12.15 -16.51
CA ASP A 407 -37.25 -12.08 -17.90
C ASP A 407 -36.09 -11.77 -18.86
N ILE A 408 -36.14 -12.35 -20.05
CA ILE A 408 -35.06 -12.26 -21.06
C ILE A 408 -34.75 -10.81 -21.47
N ASP A 409 -35.72 -9.90 -21.43
CA ASP A 409 -35.52 -8.48 -21.76
C ASP A 409 -34.78 -7.71 -20.66
N VAL A 410 -35.03 -8.05 -19.38
CA VAL A 410 -34.25 -7.53 -18.25
C VAL A 410 -32.79 -7.99 -18.38
N ILE A 411 -32.55 -9.22 -18.81
CA ILE A 411 -31.21 -9.72 -19.10
C ILE A 411 -30.55 -8.97 -20.26
N LYS A 412 -31.26 -8.71 -21.37
CA LYS A 412 -30.72 -7.92 -22.50
C LYS A 412 -30.26 -6.53 -22.02
N ASP A 413 -31.05 -5.86 -21.19
CA ASP A 413 -30.71 -4.53 -20.70
C ASP A 413 -29.59 -4.53 -19.65
N LEU A 414 -29.51 -5.54 -18.78
CA LEU A 414 -28.33 -5.74 -17.92
C LEU A 414 -27.06 -6.02 -18.74
N THR A 415 -27.18 -6.79 -19.82
CA THR A 415 -26.05 -7.12 -20.72
C THR A 415 -25.52 -5.84 -21.38
N ARG A 416 -26.42 -5.01 -21.95
CA ARG A 416 -26.08 -3.70 -22.51
C ARG A 416 -25.42 -2.78 -21.47
N ALA A 417 -25.99 -2.69 -20.27
CA ALA A 417 -25.43 -1.87 -19.19
C ALA A 417 -24.00 -2.31 -18.83
N LEU A 418 -23.75 -3.62 -18.70
CA LEU A 418 -22.43 -4.18 -18.42
C LEU A 418 -21.43 -3.97 -19.57
N GLN A 419 -21.86 -4.07 -20.83
CA GLN A 419 -21.03 -3.77 -22.00
C GLN A 419 -20.58 -2.30 -22.03
N LEU A 420 -21.50 -1.38 -21.73
CA LEU A 420 -21.27 0.07 -21.77
C LEU A 420 -20.57 0.62 -20.52
N SER A 421 -20.71 -0.02 -19.36
CA SER A 421 -20.15 0.44 -18.08
C SER A 421 -18.64 0.70 -18.14
N PRO A 422 -18.12 1.85 -17.67
CA PRO A 422 -16.67 2.11 -17.60
C PRO A 422 -15.98 1.43 -16.41
N SER A 423 -16.72 0.80 -15.50
CA SER A 423 -16.19 0.32 -14.21
C SER A 423 -15.34 -0.96 -14.26
N PHE A 424 -15.38 -1.69 -15.38
CA PHE A 424 -14.72 -2.98 -15.59
C PHE A 424 -13.88 -2.93 -16.86
N ASP A 425 -12.73 -3.62 -16.87
CA ASP A 425 -11.95 -3.78 -18.09
C ASP A 425 -12.56 -4.82 -19.05
N ASP A 426 -11.97 -4.95 -20.23
CA ASP A 426 -12.46 -5.83 -21.30
C ASP A 426 -12.41 -7.33 -20.94
N MET A 427 -11.50 -7.75 -20.06
CA MET A 427 -11.37 -9.13 -19.60
C MET A 427 -12.39 -9.43 -18.49
N ASP A 428 -12.55 -8.50 -17.54
CA ASP A 428 -13.57 -8.55 -16.50
C ASP A 428 -14.98 -8.55 -17.10
N LYS A 429 -15.24 -7.69 -18.08
CA LYS A 429 -16.50 -7.68 -18.86
C LYS A 429 -16.75 -9.03 -19.52
N ARG A 430 -15.75 -9.61 -20.21
CA ARG A 430 -15.88 -10.95 -20.83
C ARG A 430 -16.17 -12.03 -19.78
N SER A 431 -15.53 -11.97 -18.60
CA SER A 431 -15.77 -12.89 -17.47
C SER A 431 -17.21 -12.82 -16.95
N LEU A 432 -17.76 -11.62 -16.78
CA LEU A 432 -19.14 -11.42 -16.31
C LEU A 432 -20.18 -11.73 -17.39
N LEU A 433 -19.96 -11.29 -18.64
CA LEU A 433 -20.81 -11.61 -19.79
C LEU A 433 -20.88 -13.13 -20.05
N ALA A 434 -19.78 -13.86 -19.88
CA ALA A 434 -19.77 -15.31 -19.99
C ALA A 434 -20.64 -16.01 -18.91
N ARG A 435 -20.74 -15.44 -17.70
CA ARG A 435 -21.67 -15.94 -16.66
C ARG A 435 -23.12 -15.72 -17.08
N ILE A 436 -23.45 -14.56 -17.65
CA ILE A 436 -24.79 -14.27 -18.19
C ILE A 436 -25.14 -15.24 -19.33
N VAL A 437 -24.25 -15.41 -20.32
CA VAL A 437 -24.47 -16.33 -21.46
C VAL A 437 -24.61 -17.78 -21.02
N LYS A 438 -23.87 -18.21 -19.99
CA LYS A 438 -23.99 -19.58 -19.42
C LYS A 438 -25.40 -19.83 -18.86
N SER A 439 -26.04 -18.82 -18.29
CA SER A 439 -27.42 -18.91 -17.77
C SER A 439 -28.48 -18.65 -18.84
N TYR A 440 -28.21 -17.74 -19.78
CA TYR A 440 -29.11 -17.31 -20.85
C TYR A 440 -28.42 -17.36 -22.23
N PRO A 441 -28.27 -18.55 -22.85
CA PRO A 441 -27.51 -18.70 -24.10
C PRO A 441 -28.03 -17.85 -25.28
N VAL A 442 -29.33 -17.52 -25.28
CA VAL A 442 -29.97 -16.64 -26.29
C VAL A 442 -29.31 -15.26 -26.38
N ILE A 443 -28.68 -14.78 -25.29
CA ILE A 443 -27.99 -13.49 -25.21
C ILE A 443 -26.65 -13.48 -25.98
N GLN A 444 -26.11 -14.66 -26.33
CA GLN A 444 -24.83 -14.76 -27.04
C GLN A 444 -24.83 -13.94 -28.34
N THR A 445 -25.95 -13.90 -29.07
CA THR A 445 -26.09 -13.16 -30.34
C THR A 445 -26.03 -11.65 -30.17
N LEU A 446 -26.54 -11.11 -29.06
CA LEU A 446 -26.48 -9.69 -28.71
C LEU A 446 -25.02 -9.27 -28.46
N ILE A 447 -24.26 -10.12 -27.77
CA ILE A 447 -22.84 -9.88 -27.49
C ILE A 447 -22.00 -10.04 -28.77
N THR A 448 -22.18 -11.13 -29.53
CA THR A 448 -21.35 -11.38 -30.72
C THR A 448 -21.65 -10.41 -31.85
N GLY A 449 -22.90 -9.96 -32.03
CA GLY A 449 -23.26 -8.98 -33.06
C GLY A 449 -22.46 -7.67 -32.97
N GLU A 450 -22.23 -7.17 -31.75
CA GLU A 450 -21.38 -5.98 -31.54
C GLU A 450 -19.87 -6.31 -31.55
N GLN A 451 -19.46 -7.52 -31.12
CA GLN A 451 -18.06 -7.94 -31.15
C GLN A 451 -17.52 -8.04 -32.59
N THR A 452 -18.29 -8.62 -33.53
CA THR A 452 -17.88 -8.75 -34.94
C THR A 452 -17.60 -7.39 -35.59
N ALA A 453 -18.45 -6.39 -35.30
CA ALA A 453 -18.25 -5.01 -35.79
C ALA A 453 -16.97 -4.35 -35.24
N ARG A 454 -16.53 -4.74 -34.03
CA ARG A 454 -15.30 -4.21 -33.40
C ARG A 454 -14.03 -4.98 -33.76
N GLN A 455 -14.11 -6.27 -34.10
CA GLN A 455 -12.92 -7.13 -34.20
C GLN A 455 -12.32 -7.30 -35.61
N GLU A 456 -13.09 -7.11 -36.70
CA GLU A 456 -12.57 -7.35 -38.07
C GLU A 456 -12.21 -6.07 -38.86
N THR A 457 -12.43 -4.87 -38.30
CA THR A 457 -11.97 -3.62 -38.95
C THR A 457 -10.48 -3.36 -38.71
N HIS A 458 -9.66 -3.88 -39.62
CA HIS A 458 -8.27 -3.41 -39.81
C HIS A 458 -8.25 -1.92 -40.18
N LEU A 459 -7.34 -1.16 -39.56
CA LEU A 459 -7.14 0.26 -39.88
C LEU A 459 -6.16 0.39 -41.04
N ILE A 460 -6.66 0.73 -42.23
CA ILE A 460 -5.83 1.02 -43.40
C ILE A 460 -5.16 2.39 -43.17
N VAL A 461 -3.83 2.46 -43.25
CA VAL A 461 -3.05 3.69 -42.99
C VAL A 461 -1.85 3.78 -43.92
N SER A 462 -1.38 4.99 -44.24
CA SER A 462 -0.09 5.15 -44.92
C SER A 462 1.05 4.61 -44.07
N TRP A 463 2.12 4.13 -44.71
CA TRP A 463 3.38 3.79 -44.04
C TRP A 463 3.93 4.96 -43.21
N THR A 464 3.83 6.19 -43.72
CA THR A 464 4.27 7.43 -43.05
C THR A 464 3.51 7.67 -41.75
N SER A 465 2.18 7.53 -41.75
CA SER A 465 1.37 7.68 -40.53
C SER A 465 1.55 6.52 -39.55
N LEU A 466 1.73 5.29 -40.03
CA LEU A 466 2.04 4.15 -39.18
C LEU A 466 3.36 4.36 -38.42
N GLU A 467 4.39 4.84 -39.11
CA GLU A 467 5.68 5.12 -38.50
C GLU A 467 5.62 6.33 -37.55
N ARG A 468 4.90 7.40 -37.91
CA ARG A 468 4.61 8.53 -37.00
C ARG A 468 3.95 8.08 -35.69
N ARG A 469 2.97 7.16 -35.73
CA ARG A 469 2.34 6.60 -34.52
C ARG A 469 3.27 5.67 -33.72
N ARG A 470 4.13 4.90 -34.38
CA ARG A 470 5.16 4.09 -33.70
C ARG A 470 6.16 4.98 -32.97
N GLN A 471 6.55 6.11 -33.55
CA GLN A 471 7.45 7.07 -32.92
C GLN A 471 6.78 7.76 -31.72
N GLU A 472 5.51 8.15 -31.83
CA GLU A 472 4.70 8.64 -30.69
C GLU A 472 4.66 7.63 -29.53
N TYR A 473 4.35 6.37 -29.83
CA TYR A 473 4.34 5.27 -28.84
C TYR A 473 5.71 5.03 -28.20
N ASN A 474 6.78 4.97 -29.00
CA ASN A 474 8.14 4.78 -28.50
C ASN A 474 8.58 5.94 -27.61
N GLU A 475 8.23 7.17 -27.94
CA GLU A 475 8.52 8.34 -27.10
C GLU A 475 7.77 8.30 -25.76
N LEU A 476 6.50 7.87 -25.78
CA LEU A 476 5.70 7.69 -24.57
C LEU A 476 6.32 6.65 -23.63
N VAL A 477 6.66 5.46 -24.16
CA VAL A 477 7.17 4.34 -23.37
C VAL A 477 8.62 4.53 -22.93
N GLN A 478 9.50 5.05 -23.79
CA GLN A 478 10.94 5.15 -23.50
C GLN A 478 11.33 6.46 -22.79
N LYS A 479 10.55 7.55 -22.96
CA LYS A 479 10.90 8.87 -22.41
C LYS A 479 9.86 9.38 -21.41
N LYS A 480 8.60 9.56 -21.82
CA LYS A 480 7.59 10.29 -21.03
C LYS A 480 7.16 9.53 -19.77
N ILE A 481 6.84 8.23 -19.87
CA ILE A 481 6.47 7.40 -18.72
C ILE A 481 7.63 7.24 -17.71
N PRO A 482 8.89 6.98 -18.14
CA PRO A 482 10.06 6.97 -17.24
C PRO A 482 10.46 8.34 -16.65
N ALA A 483 10.13 9.45 -17.32
CA ALA A 483 10.27 10.79 -16.74
C ALA A 483 9.25 11.02 -15.63
N ASN A 484 7.97 10.83 -15.92
CA ASN A 484 6.88 10.99 -14.95
C ASN A 484 7.01 10.03 -13.74
N SER A 485 7.54 8.83 -13.94
CA SER A 485 7.82 7.90 -12.84
C SER A 485 8.92 8.42 -11.89
N ARG A 486 9.87 9.23 -12.37
CA ARG A 486 10.88 9.92 -11.55
C ARG A 486 10.29 11.16 -10.86
N GLU A 487 9.45 11.93 -11.54
CA GLU A 487 8.69 13.05 -10.93
C GLU A 487 7.87 12.57 -9.72
N ILE A 488 7.15 11.46 -9.85
CA ILE A 488 6.37 10.86 -8.75
C ILE A 488 7.28 10.41 -7.57
N ALA A 489 8.48 9.92 -7.86
CA ALA A 489 9.44 9.54 -6.82
C ALA A 489 10.01 10.76 -6.08
N ILE A 490 10.29 11.85 -6.80
CA ILE A 490 10.75 13.13 -6.24
C ILE A 490 9.64 13.77 -5.41
N ALA A 491 8.43 13.92 -5.95
CA ALA A 491 7.27 14.46 -5.24
C ALA A 491 6.94 13.66 -3.97
N ARG A 492 7.15 12.34 -3.98
CA ARG A 492 7.01 11.47 -2.79
C ARG A 492 8.07 11.74 -1.71
N SER A 493 9.27 12.25 -2.05
CA SER A 493 10.31 12.55 -1.06
C SER A 493 10.03 13.80 -0.21
N TYR A 494 9.13 14.68 -0.65
CA TYR A 494 8.80 15.92 0.06
C TYR A 494 7.83 15.76 1.26
N GLY A 495 7.56 14.53 1.71
CA GLY A 495 6.87 14.28 2.98
C GLY A 495 5.35 14.14 2.87
N ASP A 496 4.59 15.20 3.19
CA ASP A 496 3.13 15.06 3.37
C ASP A 496 2.36 14.97 2.04
N LEU A 497 2.03 13.72 1.68
CA LEU A 497 1.30 13.37 0.47
C LEU A 497 -0.17 13.81 0.46
N ARG A 498 -0.74 14.29 1.59
CA ARG A 498 -2.15 14.72 1.65
C ARG A 498 -2.34 16.09 1.03
N GLU A 499 -1.40 17.01 1.25
CA GLU A 499 -1.48 18.36 0.70
C GLU A 499 -0.67 18.52 -0.59
N ASN A 500 0.41 17.77 -0.80
CA ASN A 500 1.27 17.87 -2.00
C ASN A 500 0.46 17.85 -3.32
N HIS A 501 0.40 19.00 -4.00
CA HIS A 501 -0.27 19.21 -5.28
C HIS A 501 0.50 18.60 -6.45
N GLU A 502 1.83 18.65 -6.41
CA GLU A 502 2.73 18.12 -7.44
C GLU A 502 2.59 16.59 -7.54
N TYR A 503 2.49 15.89 -6.41
CA TYR A 503 2.24 14.45 -6.36
C TYR A 503 0.90 14.07 -7.00
N LYS A 504 -0.15 14.89 -6.78
CA LYS A 504 -1.48 14.68 -7.37
C LYS A 504 -1.44 14.91 -8.90
N ALA A 505 -0.86 16.02 -9.35
CA ALA A 505 -0.71 16.34 -10.76
C ALA A 505 0.15 15.31 -11.51
N ALA A 506 1.29 14.89 -10.92
CA ALA A 506 2.14 13.85 -11.50
C ALA A 506 1.42 12.49 -11.58
N LYS A 507 0.54 12.18 -10.63
CA LYS A 507 -0.32 10.97 -10.67
C LYS A 507 -1.42 11.04 -11.72
N GLU A 508 -2.04 12.21 -11.91
CA GLU A 508 -3.00 12.43 -12.98
C GLU A 508 -2.33 12.32 -14.37
N MET A 509 -1.16 12.94 -14.53
CA MET A 509 -0.34 12.80 -15.73
C MET A 509 0.07 11.34 -16.00
N GLN A 510 0.36 10.54 -14.95
CA GLN A 510 0.60 9.10 -15.11
C GLN A 510 -0.61 8.37 -15.70
N LYS A 511 -1.83 8.71 -15.26
CA LYS A 511 -3.08 8.13 -15.80
C LYS A 511 -3.28 8.53 -17.27
N LEU A 512 -3.06 9.79 -17.63
CA LEU A 512 -3.16 10.28 -19.01
C LEU A 512 -2.14 9.58 -19.93
N LEU A 513 -0.88 9.44 -19.50
CA LEU A 513 0.18 8.76 -20.24
C LEU A 513 -0.12 7.26 -20.43
N MET A 514 -0.62 6.57 -19.40
CA MET A 514 -0.97 5.14 -19.50
C MET A 514 -2.21 4.90 -20.38
N ASN A 515 -3.24 5.76 -20.28
CA ASN A 515 -4.39 5.71 -21.18
C ASN A 515 -3.96 5.88 -22.64
N ARG A 516 -3.13 6.90 -22.94
CA ARG A 516 -2.62 7.15 -24.29
C ARG A 516 -1.72 6.02 -24.81
N LYS A 517 -0.94 5.38 -23.93
CA LYS A 517 -0.17 4.18 -24.27
C LYS A 517 -1.09 3.05 -24.73
N ALA A 518 -2.10 2.70 -23.93
CA ALA A 518 -3.03 1.61 -24.24
C ALA A 518 -3.84 1.86 -25.53
N GLU A 519 -4.29 3.10 -25.73
CA GLU A 519 -4.98 3.54 -26.96
C GLU A 519 -4.10 3.33 -28.20
N LEU A 520 -2.82 3.72 -28.14
CA LEU A 520 -1.87 3.52 -29.23
C LEU A 520 -1.50 2.04 -29.44
N GLU A 521 -1.44 1.23 -28.38
CA GLU A 521 -1.18 -0.22 -28.51
C GLU A 521 -2.32 -0.93 -29.26
N GLU A 522 -3.58 -0.65 -28.94
CA GLU A 522 -4.72 -1.20 -29.67
C GLU A 522 -4.74 -0.71 -31.13
N GLN A 523 -4.54 0.59 -31.34
CA GLN A 523 -4.51 1.20 -32.67
C GLN A 523 -3.38 0.63 -33.56
N LEU A 524 -2.17 0.45 -33.01
CA LEU A 524 -1.02 -0.11 -33.73
C LEU A 524 -1.18 -1.62 -34.01
N LEU A 525 -1.85 -2.38 -33.13
CA LEU A 525 -2.16 -3.80 -33.34
C LEU A 525 -3.11 -4.00 -34.53
N ARG A 526 -4.12 -3.12 -34.64
CA ARG A 526 -5.16 -3.17 -35.68
C ARG A 526 -4.72 -2.60 -37.03
N ALA A 527 -3.66 -1.80 -37.06
CA ALA A 527 -3.22 -1.07 -38.25
C ALA A 527 -2.55 -1.95 -39.32
N ARG A 528 -2.71 -1.53 -40.57
CA ARG A 528 -2.11 -2.11 -41.78
C ARG A 528 -1.57 -0.99 -42.67
N GLY A 529 -0.24 -0.94 -42.79
CA GLY A 529 0.47 0.02 -43.64
C GLY A 529 0.28 -0.28 -45.12
N THR A 530 0.07 0.76 -45.92
CA THR A 530 0.01 0.69 -47.38
C THR A 530 0.64 1.94 -48.03
N ASP A 531 0.97 1.83 -49.30
CA ASP A 531 1.44 2.93 -50.17
C ASP A 531 0.35 3.45 -51.12
N PHE A 532 -0.84 2.80 -51.14
CA PHE A 532 -1.95 3.07 -52.06
C PHE A 532 -1.60 2.94 -53.56
N SER A 533 -0.54 2.22 -53.91
CA SER A 533 -0.03 2.11 -55.28
C SER A 533 -0.93 1.32 -56.25
N ASN A 534 -1.66 0.32 -55.74
CA ASN A 534 -2.43 -0.65 -56.54
C ASN A 534 -3.93 -0.31 -56.66
N VAL A 535 -4.26 0.98 -56.75
CA VAL A 535 -5.65 1.47 -56.76
C VAL A 535 -6.12 1.74 -58.19
N LYS A 536 -7.31 1.25 -58.54
CA LYS A 536 -7.97 1.52 -59.83
C LYS A 536 -8.79 2.80 -59.77
N GLY A 537 -8.91 3.49 -60.91
CA GLY A 537 -9.72 4.71 -61.04
C GLY A 537 -11.21 4.48 -61.30
N ASP A 538 -11.66 3.23 -61.36
CA ASP A 538 -13.00 2.86 -61.86
C ASP A 538 -14.14 3.27 -60.89
N VAL A 539 -13.87 3.23 -59.58
CA VAL A 539 -14.78 3.58 -58.48
C VAL A 539 -14.02 4.24 -57.34
N VAL A 540 -14.70 5.04 -56.52
CA VAL A 540 -14.10 5.70 -55.36
C VAL A 540 -13.68 4.66 -54.32
N SER A 541 -12.41 4.71 -53.93
CA SER A 541 -11.83 3.83 -52.91
C SER A 541 -10.69 4.51 -52.17
N VAL A 542 -10.18 3.89 -51.11
CA VAL A 542 -9.04 4.42 -50.35
C VAL A 542 -7.79 4.44 -51.24
N GLY A 543 -7.16 5.60 -51.38
CA GLY A 543 -6.11 5.86 -52.36
C GLY A 543 -6.58 6.52 -53.66
N THR A 544 -7.82 7.00 -53.72
CA THR A 544 -8.34 7.82 -54.84
C THR A 544 -8.45 9.31 -54.50
N ARG A 545 -8.30 10.13 -55.53
CA ARG A 545 -8.70 11.54 -55.55
C ARG A 545 -9.97 11.67 -56.38
N VAL A 546 -10.99 12.28 -55.79
CA VAL A 546 -12.33 12.42 -56.36
C VAL A 546 -12.63 13.90 -56.56
N ARG A 547 -13.05 14.30 -57.77
CA ARG A 547 -13.69 15.59 -57.99
C ARG A 547 -15.19 15.41 -57.99
N VAL A 548 -15.86 16.30 -57.28
CA VAL A 548 -17.32 16.36 -57.20
C VAL A 548 -17.81 17.78 -57.49
N SER A 549 -19.04 17.93 -57.99
CA SER A 549 -19.69 19.24 -58.11
C SER A 549 -21.10 19.25 -57.53
N GLU A 550 -21.45 20.33 -56.83
CA GLU A 550 -22.77 20.50 -56.21
C GLU A 550 -23.85 20.67 -57.29
N THR A 551 -24.87 19.80 -57.31
CA THR A 551 -25.90 19.75 -58.36
C THR A 551 -26.71 21.06 -58.49
N ALA A 552 -26.78 21.86 -57.41
CA ALA A 552 -27.54 23.12 -57.37
C ALA A 552 -26.73 24.37 -57.78
N THR A 553 -25.40 24.34 -57.68
CA THR A 553 -24.53 25.54 -57.85
C THR A 553 -23.43 25.34 -58.90
N SER A 554 -23.17 24.10 -59.31
CA SER A 554 -22.03 23.69 -60.15
C SER A 554 -20.65 24.06 -59.57
N GLN A 555 -20.55 24.32 -58.26
CA GLN A 555 -19.27 24.52 -57.59
C GLN A 555 -18.55 23.18 -57.44
N SER A 556 -17.29 23.11 -57.86
CA SER A 556 -16.48 21.89 -57.85
C SER A 556 -15.49 21.85 -56.68
N GLU A 557 -15.48 20.71 -55.99
CA GLU A 557 -14.61 20.41 -54.86
C GLU A 557 -13.75 19.17 -55.20
N THR A 558 -12.65 18.94 -54.49
CA THR A 558 -11.78 17.80 -54.77
C THR A 558 -11.20 17.22 -53.48
N PHE A 559 -11.58 15.99 -53.17
CA PHE A 559 -11.18 15.26 -51.96
C PHE A 559 -10.17 14.17 -52.31
N THR A 560 -9.16 13.98 -51.46
CA THR A 560 -8.20 12.89 -51.56
C THR A 560 -8.43 11.91 -50.40
N ILE A 561 -8.94 10.72 -50.68
CA ILE A 561 -9.37 9.77 -49.64
C ILE A 561 -8.22 8.82 -49.28
N LEU A 562 -7.63 8.97 -48.10
CA LEU A 562 -6.52 8.13 -47.60
C LEU A 562 -6.92 7.39 -46.30
N GLY A 563 -5.93 6.81 -45.63
CA GLY A 563 -6.10 5.96 -44.45
C GLY A 563 -6.54 6.69 -43.17
N ALA A 564 -6.78 5.90 -42.12
CA ALA A 564 -7.43 6.32 -40.88
C ALA A 564 -6.74 7.49 -40.15
N TRP A 565 -5.43 7.66 -40.35
CA TRP A 565 -4.58 8.66 -39.69
C TRP A 565 -4.00 9.69 -40.67
N ASP A 566 -4.41 9.64 -41.95
CA ASP A 566 -3.79 10.40 -43.04
C ASP A 566 -4.51 11.71 -43.38
N SER A 567 -5.57 12.09 -42.63
CA SER A 567 -6.28 13.36 -42.81
C SER A 567 -5.34 14.58 -42.72
N ASP A 568 -5.41 15.43 -43.74
CA ASP A 568 -4.74 16.73 -43.82
C ASP A 568 -5.70 17.71 -44.54
N PRO A 569 -6.44 18.53 -43.77
CA PRO A 569 -7.40 19.47 -44.35
C PRO A 569 -6.76 20.52 -45.26
N GLU A 570 -5.50 20.91 -45.04
CA GLU A 570 -4.82 21.93 -45.87
C GLU A 570 -4.52 21.39 -47.28
N GLN A 571 -4.37 20.07 -47.41
CA GLN A 571 -4.17 19.37 -48.68
C GLN A 571 -5.46 18.73 -49.25
N ASN A 572 -6.63 19.00 -48.64
CA ASN A 572 -7.92 18.34 -48.93
C ASN A 572 -7.85 16.81 -48.83
N ILE A 573 -7.02 16.28 -47.93
CA ILE A 573 -6.89 14.85 -47.65
C ILE A 573 -7.83 14.49 -46.50
N ILE A 574 -8.71 13.53 -46.73
CA ILE A 574 -9.68 13.03 -45.74
C ILE A 574 -9.46 11.54 -45.47
N SER A 575 -9.51 11.16 -44.20
CA SER A 575 -9.59 9.75 -43.80
C SER A 575 -10.85 9.09 -44.38
N TYR A 576 -10.73 7.85 -44.83
CA TYR A 576 -11.86 7.03 -45.28
C TYR A 576 -12.95 6.85 -44.22
N LEU A 577 -12.67 7.10 -42.94
CA LEU A 577 -13.63 7.04 -41.83
C LEU A 577 -14.48 8.33 -41.68
N THR A 578 -14.24 9.37 -42.49
CA THR A 578 -15.07 10.58 -42.49
C THR A 578 -16.43 10.36 -43.17
N PRO A 579 -17.52 11.04 -42.75
CA PRO A 579 -18.83 10.90 -43.39
C PRO A 579 -18.82 11.19 -44.90
N ILE A 580 -18.04 12.20 -45.32
CA ILE A 580 -17.84 12.59 -46.72
C ILE A 580 -17.23 11.42 -47.51
N ALA A 581 -16.14 10.81 -46.99
CA ALA A 581 -15.52 9.66 -47.64
C ALA A 581 -16.43 8.43 -47.67
N GLN A 582 -17.16 8.15 -46.58
CA GLN A 582 -18.11 7.03 -46.52
C GLN A 582 -19.27 7.18 -47.51
N ALA A 583 -19.76 8.41 -47.76
CA ALA A 583 -20.77 8.66 -48.77
C ALA A 583 -20.24 8.52 -50.21
N LEU A 584 -18.95 8.82 -50.44
CA LEU A 584 -18.32 8.74 -51.76
C LEU A 584 -17.87 7.31 -52.14
N ILE A 585 -17.31 6.54 -51.20
CA ILE A 585 -16.72 5.22 -51.46
C ILE A 585 -17.73 4.26 -52.11
N GLY A 586 -17.27 3.54 -53.13
CA GLY A 586 -18.06 2.57 -53.90
C GLY A 586 -18.75 3.13 -55.15
N HIS A 587 -18.95 4.44 -55.24
CA HIS A 587 -19.59 5.09 -56.38
C HIS A 587 -18.62 5.34 -57.56
N GLY A 588 -19.16 5.46 -58.78
CA GLY A 588 -18.43 5.68 -60.02
C GLY A 588 -18.53 7.10 -60.56
N VAL A 589 -17.85 7.36 -61.68
CA VAL A 589 -17.97 8.65 -62.40
C VAL A 589 -19.36 8.78 -63.01
N GLY A 590 -20.05 9.88 -62.68
CA GLY A 590 -21.41 10.19 -63.14
C GLY A 590 -22.50 9.98 -62.09
N ASP A 591 -22.20 9.30 -60.98
CA ASP A 591 -23.15 9.07 -59.89
C ASP A 591 -23.43 10.36 -59.09
N GLU A 592 -24.61 10.44 -58.48
CA GLU A 592 -24.99 11.49 -57.53
C GLU A 592 -25.05 10.93 -56.10
N VAL A 593 -24.34 11.58 -55.19
CA VAL A 593 -24.28 11.24 -53.75
C VAL A 593 -24.73 12.42 -52.91
N GLU A 594 -25.20 12.16 -51.69
CA GLU A 594 -25.71 13.19 -50.77
C GLU A 594 -24.96 13.11 -49.44
N PHE A 595 -24.31 14.21 -49.04
CA PHE A 595 -23.53 14.29 -47.79
C PHE A 595 -23.58 15.70 -47.19
N GLU A 596 -23.23 15.80 -45.90
CA GLU A 596 -23.10 17.08 -45.22
C GLU A 596 -21.74 17.71 -45.50
N PHE A 597 -21.74 18.95 -45.99
CA PHE A 597 -20.53 19.76 -46.15
C PHE A 597 -20.80 21.22 -45.78
N HIS A 598 -19.82 21.85 -45.12
CA HIS A 598 -19.95 23.21 -44.55
C HIS A 598 -21.24 23.48 -43.74
N GLY A 599 -21.78 22.46 -43.06
CA GLY A 599 -22.99 22.59 -42.21
C GLY A 599 -24.32 22.52 -42.96
N GLY A 600 -24.34 22.01 -44.20
CA GLY A 600 -25.56 21.73 -44.94
C GLY A 600 -25.49 20.40 -45.68
N VAL A 601 -26.59 19.64 -45.67
CA VAL A 601 -26.74 18.43 -46.49
C VAL A 601 -27.00 18.86 -47.94
N LYS A 602 -26.16 18.39 -48.85
CA LYS A 602 -26.15 18.78 -50.27
C LYS A 602 -25.94 17.56 -51.15
N ARG A 603 -26.44 17.63 -52.39
CA ARG A 603 -26.20 16.63 -53.41
C ARG A 603 -25.05 17.04 -54.33
N TYR A 604 -24.16 16.09 -54.56
CA TYR A 604 -22.95 16.25 -55.33
C TYR A 604 -22.87 15.16 -56.40
N LYS A 605 -22.44 15.53 -57.60
CA LYS A 605 -22.16 14.61 -58.70
C LYS A 605 -20.68 14.30 -58.80
N ILE A 606 -20.31 13.04 -58.98
CA ILE A 606 -18.91 12.63 -59.16
C ILE A 606 -18.48 12.91 -60.61
N GLU A 607 -17.57 13.85 -60.79
CA GLU A 607 -17.08 14.26 -62.12
C GLU A 607 -15.90 13.44 -62.60
N HIS A 608 -15.01 13.05 -61.68
CA HIS A 608 -13.72 12.44 -62.02
C HIS A 608 -13.14 11.68 -60.83
N ILE A 609 -12.61 10.49 -61.09
CA ILE A 609 -11.90 9.66 -60.11
C ILE A 609 -10.51 9.38 -60.67
N ALA A 610 -9.47 9.53 -59.85
CA ALA A 610 -8.10 9.19 -60.20
C ALA A 610 -7.39 8.49 -59.04
N PRO A 611 -6.52 7.49 -59.28
CA PRO A 611 -5.56 7.04 -58.28
C PRO A 611 -4.66 8.20 -57.83
N VAL A 612 -4.34 8.25 -56.53
CA VAL A 612 -3.44 9.27 -55.96
C VAL A 612 -2.00 9.08 -56.45
N PHE A 613 -1.61 7.84 -56.73
CA PHE A 613 -0.33 7.49 -57.32
C PHE A 613 -0.53 7.00 -58.76
N GLN A 614 0.16 7.61 -59.72
CA GLN A 614 0.26 7.08 -61.08
C GLN A 614 1.65 6.45 -61.26
N PRO A 615 1.75 5.19 -61.73
CA PRO A 615 3.03 4.66 -62.16
C PRO A 615 3.53 5.48 -63.37
N ALA A 616 4.81 5.84 -63.38
CA ALA A 616 5.40 6.58 -64.49
C ALA A 616 5.24 5.79 -65.80
N ALA A 617 4.72 6.44 -66.84
CA ALA A 617 4.53 5.81 -68.14
C ALA A 617 5.87 5.29 -68.69
N PRO A 618 5.92 4.06 -69.25
CA PRO A 618 7.17 3.50 -69.76
C PRO A 618 7.68 4.36 -70.92
N LEU A 619 8.96 4.76 -70.83
CA LEU A 619 9.62 5.53 -71.87
C LEU A 619 9.68 4.73 -73.18
N VAL A 620 9.06 5.26 -74.23
CA VAL A 620 9.14 4.68 -75.57
C VAL A 620 10.54 4.90 -76.13
N VAL A 621 11.35 3.85 -76.14
CA VAL A 621 12.69 3.84 -76.74
C VAL A 621 12.55 3.59 -78.25
N PRO A 622 13.16 4.41 -79.13
CA PRO A 622 13.06 4.19 -80.57
C PRO A 622 13.79 2.92 -81.01
N GLU A 623 13.19 2.20 -81.94
CA GLU A 623 13.66 0.92 -82.47
C GLU A 623 14.98 1.08 -83.25
N THR A 624 16.02 0.33 -82.86
CA THR A 624 17.28 0.22 -83.60
C THR A 624 17.57 -1.23 -83.95
N ALA A 625 17.91 -1.46 -85.23
CA ALA A 625 18.12 -2.78 -85.81
C ALA A 625 19.38 -3.48 -85.26
N PRO A 626 19.44 -4.83 -85.30
CA PRO A 626 20.22 -5.59 -84.32
C PRO A 626 21.70 -5.81 -84.68
N SER A 627 22.51 -5.94 -83.63
CA SER A 627 23.72 -6.77 -83.62
C SER A 627 23.86 -7.45 -82.25
N ALA A 628 24.68 -8.51 -82.18
CA ALA A 628 24.72 -9.47 -81.07
C ALA A 628 26.18 -9.95 -80.86
N PRO A 629 26.50 -10.85 -79.89
CA PRO A 629 25.91 -11.10 -78.56
C PRO A 629 26.99 -11.16 -77.44
N VAL A 630 26.66 -11.76 -76.27
CA VAL A 630 27.58 -12.46 -75.30
C VAL A 630 28.21 -11.67 -74.14
N ALA A 631 27.45 -11.62 -73.02
CA ALA A 631 27.80 -12.12 -71.66
C ALA A 631 28.83 -11.44 -70.71
N SER A 632 28.79 -11.95 -69.46
CA SER A 632 29.76 -11.86 -68.35
C SER A 632 29.98 -10.53 -67.58
N ALA A 633 29.09 -10.29 -66.61
CA ALA A 633 29.37 -10.36 -65.15
C ALA A 633 30.41 -9.43 -64.44
N SER A 634 30.23 -9.36 -63.11
CA SER A 634 31.17 -8.95 -62.04
C SER A 634 31.24 -7.46 -61.63
N GLU A 635 31.02 -7.22 -60.33
CA GLU A 635 31.77 -6.28 -59.44
C GLU A 635 31.77 -4.76 -59.75
N SER A 636 32.25 -3.87 -58.87
CA SER A 636 32.04 -3.74 -57.40
C SER A 636 32.39 -2.30 -56.91
N THR A 637 31.96 -1.96 -55.69
CA THR A 637 32.49 -0.94 -54.72
C THR A 637 33.27 0.33 -55.14
N GLY A 638 32.90 1.47 -54.52
CA GLY A 638 33.65 2.75 -54.48
C GLY A 638 32.71 3.96 -54.66
N GLN A 639 32.38 4.86 -53.72
CA GLN A 639 33.06 5.53 -52.59
C GLN A 639 33.84 6.82 -52.97
N THR A 640 33.56 7.93 -52.26
CA THR A 640 34.45 9.08 -51.87
C THR A 640 34.06 10.51 -52.35
N THR A 641 34.15 11.50 -51.41
CA THR A 641 34.17 13.00 -51.57
C THR A 641 32.95 13.73 -52.18
N ALA A 642 32.28 14.69 -51.51
CA ALA A 642 32.63 16.09 -51.09
C ALA A 642 32.22 17.15 -52.16
N ILE A 643 31.87 18.43 -51.91
CA ILE A 643 32.54 19.54 -51.17
C ILE A 643 31.51 20.60 -50.63
N ALA A 644 31.97 21.52 -49.77
CA ALA A 644 31.27 22.47 -48.87
C ALA A 644 30.60 23.77 -49.43
N GLY A 645 29.75 24.37 -48.57
CA GLY A 645 29.73 25.82 -48.24
C GLY A 645 28.72 26.74 -48.96
N PRO A 646 28.50 28.00 -48.50
CA PRO A 646 29.16 28.72 -47.38
C PRO A 646 28.22 29.43 -46.34
N ALA A 647 28.84 30.01 -45.29
CA ALA A 647 28.58 31.27 -44.53
C ALA A 647 27.13 31.87 -44.42
N THR A 648 26.66 32.55 -43.35
CA THR A 648 27.26 33.22 -42.14
C THR A 648 26.12 33.41 -41.08
N SER A 649 26.16 34.08 -39.90
CA SER A 649 27.14 34.89 -39.11
C SER A 649 26.72 34.98 -37.62
N THR A 650 27.60 35.52 -36.76
CA THR A 650 27.47 35.78 -35.30
C THR A 650 27.15 37.27 -34.99
N PRO A 651 27.19 37.86 -33.75
CA PRO A 651 27.86 37.47 -32.47
C PRO A 651 26.89 37.50 -31.23
N GLU A 652 27.27 37.42 -29.94
CA GLU A 652 28.57 37.31 -29.23
C GLU A 652 28.43 36.55 -27.86
N ALA A 653 29.32 36.78 -26.88
CA ALA A 653 29.28 36.28 -25.49
C ALA A 653 29.75 37.42 -24.51
N PRO A 654 29.90 37.26 -23.16
CA PRO A 654 30.95 36.41 -22.57
C PRO A 654 30.73 35.82 -21.13
N ALA A 655 31.71 35.01 -20.71
CA ALA A 655 32.21 34.78 -19.34
C ALA A 655 31.45 33.88 -18.33
N ALA A 656 32.27 33.10 -17.60
CA ALA A 656 31.98 32.39 -16.34
C ALA A 656 33.00 32.84 -15.26
N PRO A 657 32.93 32.33 -14.02
CA PRO A 657 34.04 31.47 -13.57
C PRO A 657 33.64 30.28 -12.66
N MET A 658 34.67 29.55 -12.20
CA MET A 658 34.65 28.28 -11.46
C MET A 658 34.31 28.38 -9.96
N GLU A 659 33.84 27.25 -9.38
CA GLU A 659 34.35 26.54 -8.17
C GLU A 659 33.21 25.68 -7.52
N ALA A 660 33.43 24.58 -6.78
CA ALA A 660 34.53 23.60 -6.69
C ALA A 660 34.10 22.34 -5.91
N SER A 661 34.90 21.26 -6.02
CA SER A 661 34.97 20.09 -5.11
C SER A 661 33.90 18.98 -5.18
N ALA A 662 34.21 17.86 -4.51
CA ALA A 662 33.63 16.50 -4.67
C ALA A 662 33.23 15.93 -3.26
N PRO A 663 32.94 14.62 -3.00
CA PRO A 663 33.17 13.39 -3.81
C PRO A 663 31.96 12.43 -3.95
N ALA A 664 32.18 11.33 -4.69
CA ALA A 664 31.21 10.24 -4.91
C ALA A 664 31.26 9.16 -3.80
N PRO A 665 30.18 8.38 -3.59
CA PRO A 665 30.19 7.18 -2.75
C PRO A 665 30.71 5.95 -3.51
N THR A 666 31.58 5.17 -2.87
CA THR A 666 32.03 3.85 -3.36
C THR A 666 31.03 2.75 -3.03
N GLU A 667 30.66 1.94 -4.03
CA GLU A 667 30.01 0.64 -3.81
C GLU A 667 31.05 -0.44 -3.42
N PRO A 668 30.78 -1.28 -2.40
CA PRO A 668 31.44 -2.56 -2.23
C PRO A 668 30.59 -3.68 -2.84
N ALA A 669 31.13 -4.40 -3.82
CA ALA A 669 30.53 -5.63 -4.31
C ALA A 669 30.55 -6.73 -3.21
N ALA A 670 29.54 -7.59 -3.19
CA ALA A 670 29.46 -8.74 -2.29
C ALA A 670 29.20 -10.02 -3.09
N ASP A 671 30.12 -10.98 -3.00
CA ASP A 671 29.99 -12.29 -3.63
C ASP A 671 28.80 -13.09 -3.07
N LEU A 672 28.10 -13.80 -3.96
CA LEU A 672 27.13 -14.83 -3.60
C LEU A 672 27.75 -16.21 -3.85
N PRO A 673 27.93 -17.06 -2.82
CA PRO A 673 28.35 -18.44 -3.02
C PRO A 673 27.23 -19.27 -3.68
N PRO A 674 27.56 -20.26 -4.52
CA PRO A 674 26.58 -21.09 -5.20
C PRO A 674 25.85 -22.07 -4.24
N PRO A 675 24.59 -22.45 -4.52
CA PRO A 675 23.85 -23.40 -3.70
C PRO A 675 24.41 -24.81 -3.81
N GLN A 676 24.59 -25.50 -2.68
CA GLN A 676 24.98 -26.91 -2.66
C GLN A 676 23.75 -27.81 -2.92
N LEU A 677 23.91 -28.76 -3.85
CA LEU A 677 22.95 -29.83 -4.11
C LEU A 677 23.19 -30.99 -3.12
N ASN A 678 22.16 -31.36 -2.35
CA ASN A 678 22.15 -32.60 -1.58
C ASN A 678 21.38 -33.70 -2.37
N PRO A 679 21.88 -34.95 -2.41
CA PRO A 679 21.24 -36.07 -3.11
C PRO A 679 20.06 -36.66 -2.31
N PRO A 680 19.17 -37.44 -2.95
CA PRO A 680 18.01 -38.04 -2.29
C PRO A 680 18.36 -39.27 -1.44
N SER A 681 17.90 -39.28 -0.19
CA SER A 681 17.90 -40.47 0.68
C SER A 681 16.63 -41.29 0.46
N GLY A 682 16.76 -42.57 0.10
CA GLY A 682 15.63 -43.45 -0.18
C GLY A 682 15.62 -44.74 0.64
N SER A 683 14.50 -44.99 1.31
CA SER A 683 13.96 -46.30 1.72
C SER A 683 14.59 -47.08 2.90
N ALA A 684 13.72 -47.89 3.52
CA ALA A 684 13.97 -49.11 4.28
C ALA A 684 14.76 -49.05 5.61
N ALA A 685 14.04 -48.85 6.72
CA ALA A 685 13.78 -49.92 7.70
C ALA A 685 12.54 -49.56 8.56
#